data_AF-A0AAE4CL03-F1
#
_entry.id   AF-A0AAE4CL03-F1
#
_cell.length_a   1.000
_cell.length_b   1.000
_cell.length_c   1.000
_cell.angle_alpha   90.00
_cell.angle_beta   90.00
_cell.angle_gamma   90.00
#
_symmetry.space_group_name_H-M   'P 1'
#
loop_
_entity.id
_entity.type
_entity.pdbx_description
1 polymer ?
#
loop_
_entity_poly.entity_id
_entity_poly.type
_entity_poly.pdbx_seq_one_letter_code
_entity_poly.pdbx_strand_id
1 'polypeptide(L)'
;MVLSRLLRAGEGKMLKRLRAIAAHINKLEDDTVALSDAELRAKTDEFKRRHGEGESLDDLLPEAFAVAREGARRTLGQRHFDVQLMGGAALHLGQIAEMKTGEGKTLTCVLPGYLNAIAGKGVHVITVNDYLAKRDADWMGRVHRFLGLEVGAITADMTPDQRRDAYLADITYGTNNEFGFDYLRDNMAWSLTECVQRGHFFSIVDEVDSILIDEARTPLIISGPADQSSRWYQEFARLAPMLKRDEHYEVDERKRTVGVTEEGVEVIEDQLGIENLYEAANTPLVGYLNNAIKAKELYRRDKDYIVRNGEVAIVDEFTGRVLHGRRYNEGMHQAIEAKEGVEIQAENQTLATITLQNYFRLYDKLAGMTGTAQTEAAEFQATYKLGVVTIPTNEPMIRADQPDLVYKSEEAKFAAVAEDIAEKYQHGQPVLVGTTSVDRSEYLAKLLTKQGVPHNVLNAKHHESEAGIIAEAGRKGAVTVATNMAGRGTDVVLGGNVDHLADAELRRRGLDPVDNREQYEAEWPSVVDKIKDQVEAEAEEVRQVGGLYVLGTERHESRRIDNQLRGRSGRQGDPGESRFYLSLGDELMRRFNAAMVETAMTRLKVPDEVPIEHKMVTRAIRSAQTQVEQQNMEVRKNVLKYDEVLNQQRSVIYTERRRVLEGEDLREQVKHMLDDVIGAYVKGATAEGYSEDWDLEKLWSALKTLYPVSIDWEDLAEDEEDLSDKRLREAIVADAEAAYDRREAEVDGKVGDGATRELERRVVLSVLDRKWREHLYEMDYLKEGIGLRAMAQRDPLIEYRREGFDMFHAMLESLKEESVGLLFNVQVEAAEPEPAPEEPSVPVSVSRADGNGQATDGRSSAGQPQSKSTRSRGSRSSAGPALSQLGGLSADSEQPPTALRGKGLGQPENQRLNYSGPAESGGVQTSNGSGNGSENGSGDGADSAGGTRRERRAAARAEAKKNKKR
;
A
#
# COMPACT_ATOMS: atom_id res chain seq x y z
N MET A 1 -31.11 19.82 -14.96
CA MET A 1 -30.89 20.09 -16.41
C MET A 1 -30.03 21.33 -16.68
N VAL A 2 -30.18 22.43 -15.94
CA VAL A 2 -29.36 23.65 -16.16
C VAL A 2 -27.93 23.48 -15.61
N LEU A 3 -27.77 22.94 -14.39
CA LEU A 3 -26.44 22.59 -13.82
C LEU A 3 -25.67 21.57 -14.67
N SER A 4 -26.35 20.56 -15.20
CA SER A 4 -25.74 19.55 -16.07
C SER A 4 -25.28 20.10 -17.42
N ARG A 5 -25.90 21.17 -17.93
CA ARG A 5 -25.42 21.86 -19.14
C ARG A 5 -24.23 22.77 -18.86
N LEU A 6 -24.15 23.36 -17.67
CA LEU A 6 -23.03 24.19 -17.22
C LEU A 6 -21.76 23.36 -16.98
N LEU A 7 -21.87 22.17 -16.38
CA LEU A 7 -20.76 21.21 -16.26
C LEU A 7 -20.33 20.66 -17.64
N ARG A 8 -21.27 20.41 -18.56
CA ARG A 8 -20.99 19.90 -19.92
C ARG A 8 -20.52 20.97 -20.93
N ALA A 9 -20.56 22.25 -20.58
CA ALA A 9 -20.18 23.33 -21.50
C ALA A 9 -18.69 23.27 -21.90
N GLY A 10 -17.84 22.66 -21.05
CA GLY A 10 -16.40 22.46 -21.31
C GLY A 10 -16.05 21.14 -22.02
N GLU A 11 -16.79 20.06 -21.78
CA GLU A 11 -16.52 18.71 -22.33
C GLU A 11 -16.47 18.72 -23.86
N GLY A 12 -17.38 19.44 -24.51
CA GLY A 12 -17.42 19.56 -25.96
C GLY A 12 -16.20 20.28 -26.56
N LYS A 13 -15.56 21.19 -25.82
CA LYS A 13 -14.33 21.88 -26.25
C LYS A 13 -13.13 20.96 -26.11
N MET A 14 -13.04 20.23 -24.99
CA MET A 14 -11.97 19.27 -24.73
C MET A 14 -11.99 18.14 -25.77
N LEU A 15 -13.15 17.54 -26.03
CA LEU A 15 -13.29 16.49 -27.07
C LEU A 15 -12.91 16.97 -28.47
N LYS A 16 -13.24 18.22 -28.83
CA LYS A 16 -12.80 18.82 -30.11
C LYS A 16 -11.28 18.95 -30.18
N ARG A 17 -10.63 19.36 -29.09
CA ARG A 17 -9.16 19.43 -28.98
C ARG A 17 -8.55 18.03 -29.15
N LEU A 18 -9.06 17.03 -28.44
CA LEU A 18 -8.56 15.66 -28.53
C LEU A 18 -8.72 15.06 -29.94
N ARG A 19 -9.85 15.31 -30.62
CA ARG A 19 -10.04 14.91 -32.02
C ARG A 19 -9.05 15.58 -32.97
N ALA A 20 -8.75 16.87 -32.74
CA ALA A 20 -7.77 17.59 -33.56
C ALA A 20 -6.36 17.01 -33.37
N ILE A 21 -5.99 16.65 -32.14
CA ILE A 21 -4.72 15.98 -31.83
C ILE A 21 -4.65 14.60 -32.52
N ALA A 22 -5.68 13.76 -32.38
CA ALA A 22 -5.73 12.46 -33.05
C ALA A 22 -5.62 12.59 -34.58
N ALA A 23 -6.32 13.56 -35.18
CA ALA A 23 -6.24 13.85 -36.60
C ALA A 23 -4.84 14.33 -37.03
N HIS A 24 -4.10 15.03 -36.17
CA HIS A 24 -2.73 15.44 -36.45
C HIS A 24 -1.79 14.22 -36.43
N ILE A 25 -1.89 13.36 -35.41
CA ILE A 25 -1.11 12.12 -35.30
C ILE A 25 -1.34 11.20 -36.52
N ASN A 26 -2.58 11.12 -37.01
CA ASN A 26 -2.90 10.35 -38.21
C ASN A 26 -2.21 10.86 -39.48
N LYS A 27 -1.92 12.17 -39.59
CA LYS A 27 -1.18 12.72 -40.73
C LYS A 27 0.30 12.33 -40.75
N LEU A 28 0.86 11.99 -39.58
CA LEU A 28 2.26 11.59 -39.43
C LEU A 28 2.47 10.08 -39.65
N GLU A 29 1.39 9.33 -39.93
CA GLU A 29 1.47 7.87 -40.05
C GLU A 29 2.40 7.42 -41.16
N ASP A 30 2.26 7.97 -42.37
CA ASP A 30 3.06 7.59 -43.53
C ASP A 30 4.55 7.81 -43.30
N ASP A 31 4.92 8.93 -42.66
CA ASP A 31 6.30 9.26 -42.31
C ASP A 31 6.87 8.25 -41.30
N THR A 32 6.09 7.88 -40.28
CA THR A 32 6.52 6.91 -39.25
C THR A 32 6.60 5.47 -39.77
N VAL A 33 5.69 5.06 -40.65
CA VAL A 33 5.68 3.72 -41.27
C VAL A 33 6.90 3.54 -42.17
N ALA A 34 7.35 4.60 -42.83
CA ALA A 34 8.52 4.56 -43.71
C ALA A 34 9.85 4.35 -42.97
N LEU A 35 9.91 4.59 -41.64
CA LEU A 35 11.12 4.43 -40.85
C LEU A 35 11.48 2.95 -40.66
N SER A 36 12.78 2.63 -40.69
CA SER A 36 13.28 1.34 -40.22
C SER A 36 13.16 1.20 -38.69
N ASP A 37 13.27 -0.01 -38.16
CA ASP A 37 13.20 -0.24 -36.70
C ASP A 37 14.28 0.54 -35.94
N ALA A 38 15.49 0.64 -36.53
CA ALA A 38 16.59 1.40 -35.95
C ALA A 38 16.31 2.91 -35.94
N GLU A 39 15.74 3.45 -37.02
CA GLU A 39 15.35 4.87 -37.10
C GLU A 39 14.19 5.19 -36.15
N LEU A 40 13.21 4.28 -36.03
CA LEU A 40 12.08 4.44 -35.13
C LEU A 40 12.51 4.42 -33.66
N ARG A 41 13.46 3.55 -33.30
CA ARG A 41 14.08 3.57 -31.96
C ARG A 41 14.90 4.84 -31.72
N ALA A 42 15.66 5.30 -32.72
CA ALA A 42 16.48 6.50 -32.62
C ALA A 42 15.66 7.79 -32.39
N LYS A 43 14.36 7.78 -32.71
CA LYS A 43 13.45 8.90 -32.38
C LYS A 43 13.39 9.18 -30.88
N THR A 44 13.54 8.18 -30.03
CA THR A 44 13.56 8.39 -28.57
C THR A 44 14.74 9.26 -28.15
N ASP A 45 15.93 9.00 -28.69
CA ASP A 45 17.13 9.81 -28.40
C ASP A 45 17.00 11.23 -28.97
N GLU A 46 16.38 11.36 -30.16
CA GLU A 46 16.05 12.65 -30.76
C GLU A 46 15.12 13.46 -29.86
N PHE A 47 14.04 12.86 -29.34
CA PHE A 47 13.09 13.53 -28.48
C PHE A 47 13.68 13.88 -27.11
N LYS A 48 14.49 12.99 -26.50
CA LYS A 48 15.21 13.27 -25.25
C LYS A 48 16.13 14.50 -25.42
N ARG A 49 16.85 14.58 -26.54
CA ARG A 49 17.69 15.75 -26.87
C ARG A 49 16.87 17.02 -27.09
N ARG A 50 15.82 16.98 -27.92
CA ARG A 50 14.93 18.12 -28.19
C ARG A 50 14.27 18.67 -26.92
N HIS A 51 13.84 17.77 -26.03
CA HIS A 51 13.30 18.17 -24.73
C HIS A 51 14.37 18.82 -23.84
N GLY A 52 15.59 18.25 -23.81
CA GLY A 52 16.74 18.86 -23.12
C GLY A 52 17.15 20.22 -23.68
N GLU A 53 16.88 20.49 -24.96
CA GLU A 53 17.08 21.79 -25.62
C GLU A 53 15.94 22.79 -25.35
N GLY A 54 14.88 22.38 -24.65
CA GLY A 54 13.80 23.25 -24.16
C GLY A 54 12.43 23.06 -24.84
N GLU A 55 12.29 22.11 -25.78
CA GLU A 55 11.00 21.80 -26.39
C GLU A 55 10.06 21.11 -25.38
N SER A 56 8.79 21.51 -25.35
CA SER A 56 7.84 20.98 -24.37
C SER A 56 7.33 19.59 -24.76
N LEU A 57 6.90 18.80 -23.78
CA LEU A 57 6.27 17.49 -24.06
C LEU A 57 4.95 17.66 -24.85
N ASP A 58 4.25 18.78 -24.68
CA ASP A 58 3.03 19.10 -25.44
C ASP A 58 3.32 19.26 -26.94
N ASP A 59 4.46 19.85 -27.28
CA ASP A 59 4.90 20.05 -28.67
C ASP A 59 5.34 18.73 -29.32
N LEU A 60 6.03 17.88 -28.55
CA LEU A 60 6.48 16.56 -28.98
C LEU A 60 5.34 15.54 -29.12
N LEU A 61 4.18 15.79 -28.50
CA LEU A 61 3.08 14.83 -28.39
C LEU A 61 2.68 14.18 -29.72
N PRO A 62 2.43 14.93 -30.82
CA PRO A 62 1.97 14.31 -32.06
C PRO A 62 2.99 13.34 -32.67
N GLU A 63 4.27 13.72 -32.68
CA GLU A 63 5.36 12.89 -33.21
C GLU A 63 5.61 11.67 -32.32
N ALA A 64 5.71 11.88 -31.00
CA ALA A 64 5.93 10.81 -30.05
C ALA A 64 4.78 9.78 -30.05
N PHE A 65 3.53 10.22 -30.18
CA PHE A 65 2.39 9.31 -30.28
C PHE A 65 2.37 8.53 -31.60
N ALA A 66 2.77 9.16 -32.71
CA ALA A 66 2.89 8.46 -33.98
C ALA A 66 3.96 7.35 -33.91
N VAL A 67 5.11 7.65 -33.30
CA VAL A 67 6.21 6.69 -33.05
C VAL A 67 5.74 5.55 -32.12
N ALA A 68 5.11 5.88 -31.00
CA ALA A 68 4.61 4.88 -30.05
C ALA A 68 3.53 3.97 -30.66
N ARG A 69 2.63 4.52 -31.48
CA ARG A 69 1.63 3.74 -32.22
C ARG A 69 2.28 2.78 -33.21
N GLU A 70 3.26 3.25 -33.98
CA GLU A 70 3.97 2.38 -34.93
C GLU A 70 4.79 1.30 -34.21
N GLY A 71 5.40 1.64 -33.07
CA GLY A 71 6.03 0.66 -32.17
C GLY A 71 5.06 -0.44 -31.77
N ALA A 72 3.85 -0.09 -31.31
CA ALA A 72 2.82 -1.06 -30.93
C ALA A 72 2.36 -1.93 -32.11
N ARG A 73 2.22 -1.34 -33.30
CA ARG A 73 1.90 -2.08 -34.53
C ARG A 73 2.98 -3.10 -34.87
N ARG A 74 4.26 -2.75 -34.77
CA ARG A 74 5.38 -3.65 -35.09
C ARG A 74 5.58 -4.76 -34.06
N THR A 75 5.43 -4.45 -32.77
CA THR A 75 5.72 -5.42 -31.70
C THR A 75 4.53 -6.27 -31.30
N LEU A 76 3.32 -5.70 -31.29
CA LEU A 76 2.09 -6.37 -30.84
C LEU A 76 1.12 -6.68 -31.99
N GLY A 77 1.37 -6.16 -33.20
CA GLY A 77 0.42 -6.30 -34.31
C GLY A 77 -0.83 -5.43 -34.16
N GLN A 78 -0.86 -4.52 -33.18
CA GLN A 78 -2.03 -3.72 -32.82
C GLN A 78 -1.76 -2.24 -33.10
N ARG A 79 -2.50 -1.68 -34.06
CA ARG A 79 -2.49 -0.23 -34.34
C ARG A 79 -3.49 0.47 -33.42
N HIS A 80 -3.07 1.53 -32.73
CA HIS A 80 -3.99 2.33 -31.92
C HIS A 80 -5.14 2.91 -32.76
N PHE A 81 -6.37 2.83 -32.23
CA PHE A 81 -7.55 3.50 -32.77
C PHE A 81 -7.53 5.00 -32.47
N ASP A 82 -8.29 5.79 -33.23
CA ASP A 82 -8.41 7.24 -33.02
C ASP A 82 -8.90 7.57 -31.61
N VAL A 83 -9.83 6.78 -31.07
CA VAL A 83 -10.34 6.94 -29.70
C VAL A 83 -9.27 6.66 -28.63
N GLN A 84 -8.32 5.77 -28.92
CA GLN A 84 -7.18 5.50 -28.04
C GLN A 84 -6.17 6.64 -28.10
N LEU A 85 -5.92 7.23 -29.28
CA LEU A 85 -5.11 8.45 -29.40
C LEU A 85 -5.73 9.61 -28.60
N MET A 86 -7.06 9.77 -28.67
CA MET A 86 -7.80 10.74 -27.86
C MET A 86 -7.65 10.47 -26.36
N GLY A 87 -7.79 9.21 -25.94
CA GLY A 87 -7.62 8.78 -24.55
C GLY A 87 -6.20 9.06 -24.03
N GLY A 88 -5.18 8.66 -24.80
CA GLY A 88 -3.78 8.90 -24.44
C GLY A 88 -3.46 10.39 -24.31
N ALA A 89 -4.01 11.24 -25.18
CA ALA A 89 -3.83 12.69 -25.10
C ALA A 89 -4.58 13.27 -23.88
N ALA A 90 -5.74 12.73 -23.50
CA ALA A 90 -6.42 13.13 -22.27
C ALA A 90 -5.60 12.79 -21.02
N LEU A 91 -5.00 11.59 -20.98
CA LEU A 91 -4.11 11.17 -19.90
C LEU A 91 -2.88 12.07 -19.78
N HIS A 92 -2.23 12.39 -20.91
CA HIS A 92 -1.07 13.29 -20.90
C HIS A 92 -1.41 14.69 -20.34
N LEU A 93 -2.62 15.17 -20.59
CA LEU A 93 -3.14 16.45 -20.11
C LEU A 93 -3.64 16.41 -18.65
N GLY A 94 -3.32 15.35 -17.89
CA GLY A 94 -3.68 15.22 -16.48
C GLY A 94 -5.20 15.08 -16.26
N GLN A 95 -5.89 14.35 -17.14
CA GLN A 95 -7.32 14.09 -17.03
C GLN A 95 -7.59 12.61 -16.81
N ILE A 96 -8.81 12.30 -16.38
CA ILE A 96 -9.34 10.94 -16.38
C ILE A 96 -9.98 10.65 -17.75
N ALA A 97 -9.46 9.65 -18.45
CA ALA A 97 -10.05 9.14 -19.69
C ALA A 97 -11.10 8.07 -19.34
N GLU A 98 -12.39 8.41 -19.46
CA GLU A 98 -13.45 7.41 -19.34
C GLU A 98 -13.59 6.67 -20.68
N MET A 99 -13.03 5.46 -20.75
CA MET A 99 -13.03 4.55 -21.90
C MET A 99 -13.68 3.23 -21.50
N LYS A 100 -14.73 2.84 -22.23
CA LYS A 100 -15.49 1.61 -21.93
C LYS A 100 -14.58 0.36 -21.99
N THR A 101 -14.97 -0.68 -21.27
CA THR A 101 -14.20 -1.93 -21.22
C THR A 101 -14.09 -2.54 -22.61
N GLY A 102 -12.90 -3.02 -22.98
CA GLY A 102 -12.61 -3.51 -24.33
C GLY A 102 -12.22 -2.43 -25.36
N GLU A 103 -12.13 -1.15 -24.98
CA GLU A 103 -11.56 -0.09 -25.85
C GLU A 103 -10.02 -0.08 -25.86
N GLY A 104 -9.36 -1.01 -25.16
CA GLY A 104 -7.90 -1.11 -25.08
C GLY A 104 -7.25 -0.06 -24.18
N LYS A 105 -7.69 0.03 -22.91
CA LYS A 105 -7.12 0.94 -21.89
C LYS A 105 -5.63 0.72 -21.68
N THR A 106 -5.22 -0.54 -21.51
CA THR A 106 -3.81 -0.93 -21.31
C THR A 106 -2.92 -0.48 -22.48
N LEU A 107 -3.35 -0.72 -23.73
CA LEU A 107 -2.63 -0.25 -24.92
C LEU A 107 -2.62 1.29 -25.03
N THR A 108 -3.71 1.95 -24.64
CA THR A 108 -3.81 3.41 -24.64
C THR A 108 -2.78 4.06 -23.71
N CYS A 109 -2.48 3.42 -22.58
CA CYS A 109 -1.50 3.90 -21.58
C CYS A 109 -0.07 4.00 -22.13
N VAL A 110 0.29 3.19 -23.13
CA VAL A 110 1.61 3.22 -23.79
C VAL A 110 1.93 4.60 -24.35
N LEU A 111 0.95 5.31 -24.90
CA LEU A 111 1.17 6.62 -25.55
C LEU A 111 1.65 7.70 -24.55
N PRO A 112 0.89 8.03 -23.47
CA PRO A 112 1.34 8.98 -22.48
C PRO A 112 2.50 8.44 -21.63
N GLY A 113 2.61 7.11 -21.43
CA GLY A 113 3.76 6.51 -20.75
C GLY A 113 5.06 6.80 -21.50
N TYR A 114 5.10 6.54 -22.81
CA TYR A 114 6.25 6.83 -23.68
C TYR A 114 6.58 8.32 -23.71
N LEU A 115 5.59 9.18 -23.96
CA LEU A 115 5.82 10.63 -24.08
C LEU A 115 6.40 11.23 -22.79
N ASN A 116 5.85 10.88 -21.63
CA ASN A 116 6.32 11.47 -20.38
C ASN A 116 7.64 10.85 -19.90
N ALA A 117 7.94 9.61 -20.27
CA ALA A 117 9.23 8.96 -20.02
C ALA A 117 10.41 9.68 -20.71
N ILE A 118 10.17 10.44 -21.80
CA ILE A 118 11.19 11.26 -22.46
C ILE A 118 11.84 12.27 -21.49
N ALA A 119 11.12 12.71 -20.45
CA ALA A 119 11.68 13.61 -19.44
C ALA A 119 12.74 12.97 -18.54
N GLY A 120 12.88 11.63 -18.53
CA GLY A 120 13.88 10.91 -17.73
C GLY A 120 13.65 10.95 -16.21
N LYS A 121 12.46 11.35 -15.76
CA LYS A 121 12.08 11.49 -14.34
C LYS A 121 11.29 10.29 -13.78
N GLY A 122 11.01 9.28 -14.62
CA GLY A 122 10.21 8.11 -14.28
C GLY A 122 8.70 8.33 -14.41
N VAL A 123 7.98 7.32 -14.91
CA VAL A 123 6.51 7.29 -14.98
C VAL A 123 5.99 6.11 -14.18
N HIS A 124 5.04 6.33 -13.26
CA HIS A 124 4.42 5.27 -12.49
C HIS A 124 3.07 4.89 -13.10
N VAL A 125 2.88 3.61 -13.42
CA VAL A 125 1.60 3.05 -13.88
C VAL A 125 1.03 2.19 -12.77
N ILE A 126 -0.09 2.62 -12.20
CA ILE A 126 -0.70 1.98 -11.05
C ILE A 126 -1.83 1.07 -11.52
N THR A 127 -1.76 -0.21 -11.15
CA THR A 127 -2.82 -1.19 -11.36
C THR A 127 -3.43 -1.62 -10.02
N VAL A 128 -4.49 -2.44 -10.10
CA VAL A 128 -5.25 -2.91 -8.92
C VAL A 128 -4.50 -4.02 -8.17
N ASN A 129 -3.66 -4.80 -8.85
CA ASN A 129 -2.89 -5.89 -8.23
C ASN A 129 -1.59 -6.24 -8.96
N ASP A 130 -0.72 -6.97 -8.24
CA ASP A 130 0.61 -7.36 -8.69
C ASP A 130 0.59 -8.19 -9.98
N TYR A 131 -0.43 -9.05 -10.14
CA TYR A 131 -0.58 -9.84 -11.38
C TYR A 131 -0.76 -8.93 -12.60
N LEU A 132 -1.66 -7.95 -12.52
CA LEU A 132 -1.87 -6.99 -13.60
C LEU A 132 -0.66 -6.08 -13.80
N ALA A 133 0.00 -5.65 -12.72
CA ALA A 133 1.23 -4.85 -12.82
C ALA A 133 2.31 -5.60 -13.62
N LYS A 134 2.59 -6.85 -13.24
CA LYS A 134 3.60 -7.70 -13.89
C LYS A 134 3.22 -8.01 -15.34
N ARG A 135 1.97 -8.45 -15.57
CA ARG A 135 1.47 -8.76 -16.91
C ARG A 135 1.58 -7.57 -17.85
N ASP A 136 1.15 -6.38 -17.40
CA ASP A 136 1.12 -5.20 -18.25
C ASP A 136 2.54 -4.63 -18.48
N ALA A 137 3.42 -4.70 -17.48
CA ALA A 137 4.84 -4.39 -17.65
C ALA A 137 5.51 -5.30 -18.69
N ASP A 138 5.23 -6.61 -18.64
CA ASP A 138 5.78 -7.58 -19.59
C ASP A 138 5.21 -7.38 -20.99
N TRP A 139 3.89 -7.17 -21.09
CA TRP A 139 3.17 -7.08 -22.35
C TRP A 139 3.37 -5.73 -23.05
N MET A 140 3.01 -4.62 -22.41
CA MET A 140 3.16 -3.27 -22.97
C MET A 140 4.62 -2.82 -22.98
N GLY A 141 5.42 -3.30 -22.03
CA GLY A 141 6.85 -3.02 -22.01
C GLY A 141 7.60 -3.52 -23.24
N ARG A 142 7.04 -4.45 -24.03
CA ARG A 142 7.59 -4.81 -25.35
C ARG A 142 7.69 -3.61 -26.27
N VAL A 143 6.67 -2.74 -26.27
CA VAL A 143 6.64 -1.52 -27.09
C VAL A 143 7.69 -0.53 -26.59
N HIS A 144 7.72 -0.29 -25.27
CA HIS A 144 8.65 0.65 -24.64
C HIS A 144 10.11 0.23 -24.83
N ARG A 145 10.44 -1.06 -24.60
CA ARG A 145 11.77 -1.63 -24.80
C ARG A 145 12.21 -1.58 -26.26
N PHE A 146 11.30 -1.86 -27.20
CA PHE A 146 11.58 -1.71 -28.63
C PHE A 146 11.95 -0.26 -29.00
N LEU A 147 11.28 0.72 -28.39
CA LEU A 147 11.58 2.14 -28.54
C LEU A 147 12.76 2.62 -27.67
N GLY A 148 13.45 1.73 -26.96
CA GLY A 148 14.66 2.03 -26.21
C GLY A 148 14.46 2.56 -24.79
N LEU A 149 13.27 2.39 -24.20
CA LEU A 149 13.01 2.67 -22.79
C LEU A 149 13.13 1.43 -21.92
N GLU A 150 13.47 1.63 -20.64
CA GLU A 150 13.46 0.59 -19.62
C GLU A 150 12.11 0.54 -18.89
N VAL A 151 11.67 -0.68 -18.54
CA VAL A 151 10.40 -0.91 -17.84
C VAL A 151 10.63 -1.82 -16.65
N GLY A 152 10.22 -1.37 -15.46
CA GLY A 152 10.24 -2.13 -14.22
C GLY A 152 8.82 -2.47 -13.74
N ALA A 153 8.73 -3.46 -12.86
CA ALA A 153 7.50 -3.79 -12.13
C ALA A 153 7.85 -3.98 -10.65
N ILE A 154 7.04 -3.45 -9.75
CA ILE A 154 7.13 -3.67 -8.31
C ILE A 154 6.05 -4.67 -7.86
N THR A 155 6.46 -5.68 -7.10
CA THR A 155 5.59 -6.70 -6.49
C THR A 155 5.94 -6.87 -5.02
N ALA A 156 4.99 -7.39 -4.23
CA ALA A 156 5.12 -7.48 -2.78
C ALA A 156 6.35 -8.28 -2.29
N ASP A 157 6.82 -9.26 -3.06
CA ASP A 157 7.93 -10.18 -2.74
C ASP A 157 9.32 -9.60 -3.04
N MET A 158 9.43 -8.42 -3.63
CA MET A 158 10.72 -7.82 -4.02
C MET A 158 11.50 -7.24 -2.85
N THR A 159 12.82 -7.44 -2.90
CA THR A 159 13.77 -6.81 -1.96
C THR A 159 13.94 -5.30 -2.24
N PRO A 160 14.44 -4.51 -1.27
CA PRO A 160 14.69 -3.08 -1.49
C PRO A 160 15.59 -2.78 -2.70
N ASP A 161 16.64 -3.58 -2.94
CA ASP A 161 17.55 -3.38 -4.08
C ASP A 161 16.84 -3.63 -5.42
N GLN A 162 16.05 -4.71 -5.51
CA GLN A 162 15.24 -4.99 -6.70
C GLN A 162 14.22 -3.88 -6.98
N ARG A 163 13.62 -3.31 -5.92
CA ARG A 163 12.69 -2.18 -6.05
C ARG A 163 13.40 -0.95 -6.57
N ARG A 164 14.60 -0.63 -6.05
CA ARG A 164 15.40 0.51 -6.51
C ARG A 164 15.70 0.41 -8.01
N ASP A 165 16.11 -0.77 -8.49
CA ASP A 165 16.31 -1.02 -9.92
C ASP A 165 15.02 -0.80 -10.72
N ALA A 166 13.88 -1.27 -10.21
CA ALA A 166 12.58 -1.09 -10.86
C ALA A 166 12.12 0.39 -10.91
N TYR A 167 12.40 1.19 -9.88
CA TYR A 167 12.12 2.62 -9.86
C TYR A 167 13.06 3.43 -10.76
N LEU A 168 14.29 2.95 -11.01
CA LEU A 168 15.26 3.59 -11.91
C LEU A 168 14.88 3.46 -13.39
N ALA A 169 14.06 2.47 -13.76
CA ALA A 169 13.52 2.29 -15.11
C ALA A 169 12.66 3.49 -15.56
N ASP A 170 12.65 3.82 -16.85
CA ASP A 170 11.88 4.97 -17.38
C ASP A 170 10.37 4.89 -17.04
N ILE A 171 9.82 3.67 -16.97
CA ILE A 171 8.43 3.39 -16.60
C ILE A 171 8.39 2.26 -15.55
N THR A 172 7.65 2.46 -14.47
CA THR A 172 7.50 1.48 -13.38
C THR A 172 6.02 1.14 -13.20
N TYR A 173 5.68 -0.15 -13.29
CA TYR A 173 4.35 -0.66 -12.98
C TYR A 173 4.27 -1.14 -11.54
N GLY A 174 3.12 -1.02 -10.90
CA GLY A 174 2.93 -1.49 -9.53
C GLY A 174 1.52 -1.25 -9.01
N THR A 175 1.28 -1.59 -7.75
CA THR A 175 0.00 -1.32 -7.09
C THR A 175 0.09 -0.08 -6.21
N ASN A 176 -1.05 0.53 -5.90
CA ASN A 176 -1.14 1.64 -4.96
C ASN A 176 -0.51 1.32 -3.59
N ASN A 177 -0.69 0.07 -3.12
CA ASN A 177 -0.13 -0.42 -1.86
C ASN A 177 1.40 -0.45 -1.93
N GLU A 178 1.98 -1.07 -2.96
CA GLU A 178 3.44 -1.18 -3.09
C GLU A 178 4.10 0.20 -3.19
N PHE A 179 3.57 1.06 -4.07
CA PHE A 179 4.03 2.43 -4.24
C PHE A 179 3.90 3.26 -2.95
N GLY A 180 2.76 3.17 -2.26
CA GLY A 180 2.52 3.94 -1.04
C GLY A 180 3.31 3.42 0.16
N PHE A 181 3.53 2.11 0.29
CA PHE A 181 4.39 1.55 1.34
C PHE A 181 5.86 1.82 1.10
N ASP A 182 6.33 1.82 -0.15
CA ASP A 182 7.69 2.26 -0.48
C ASP A 182 7.90 3.74 -0.11
N TYR A 183 6.92 4.61 -0.37
CA TYR A 183 6.96 5.99 0.11
C TYR A 183 7.07 6.07 1.64
N LEU A 184 6.26 5.29 2.37
CA LEU A 184 6.34 5.29 3.84
C LEU A 184 7.68 4.73 4.34
N ARG A 185 8.23 3.68 3.70
CA ARG A 185 9.55 3.10 4.03
C ARG A 185 10.68 4.09 3.77
N ASP A 186 10.67 4.79 2.63
CA ASP A 186 11.67 5.79 2.31
C ASP A 186 11.69 6.92 3.35
N ASN A 187 10.54 7.31 3.89
CA ASN A 187 10.45 8.30 4.97
C ASN A 187 10.74 7.73 6.37
N MET A 188 11.10 6.46 6.49
CA MET A 188 11.62 5.82 7.71
C MET A 188 13.07 5.34 7.53
N ALA A 189 13.64 5.46 6.33
CA ALA A 189 15.01 5.04 6.02
C ALA A 189 16.05 5.82 6.83
N TRP A 190 17.13 5.17 7.24
CA TRP A 190 18.22 5.77 8.02
C TRP A 190 19.38 6.25 7.14
N SER A 191 19.38 5.86 5.87
CA SER A 191 20.34 6.30 4.88
C SER A 191 19.66 6.49 3.52
N LEU A 192 20.19 7.38 2.68
CA LEU A 192 19.73 7.54 1.30
C LEU A 192 19.87 6.25 0.48
N THR A 193 20.85 5.41 0.83
CA THR A 193 21.08 4.11 0.20
C THR A 193 20.04 3.06 0.57
N GLU A 194 19.18 3.31 1.56
CA GLU A 194 18.02 2.45 1.85
C GLU A 194 16.78 2.86 1.05
N CYS A 195 16.69 4.13 0.63
CA CYS A 195 15.57 4.62 -0.16
C CYS A 195 15.48 3.90 -1.52
N VAL A 196 14.26 3.66 -1.99
CA VAL A 196 14.01 2.94 -3.25
C VAL A 196 13.37 3.83 -4.32
N GLN A 197 12.60 4.86 -3.93
CA GLN A 197 11.94 5.75 -4.87
C GLN A 197 12.83 6.92 -5.30
N ARG A 198 12.48 7.55 -6.43
CA ARG A 198 13.18 8.71 -6.99
C ARG A 198 12.29 9.93 -7.26
N GLY A 199 11.18 10.05 -6.51
CA GLY A 199 10.22 11.15 -6.60
C GLY A 199 8.90 10.77 -7.27
N HIS A 200 8.01 11.75 -7.44
CA HIS A 200 6.63 11.57 -7.88
C HIS A 200 6.34 12.47 -9.10
N PHE A 201 6.85 12.11 -10.28
CA PHE A 201 6.71 12.95 -11.47
C PHE A 201 5.37 12.79 -12.18
N PHE A 202 5.08 11.61 -12.72
CA PHE A 202 3.82 11.34 -13.44
C PHE A 202 3.24 10.00 -13.05
N SER A 203 1.96 10.00 -12.68
CA SER A 203 1.20 8.79 -12.35
C SER A 203 0.02 8.61 -13.29
N ILE A 204 -0.11 7.40 -13.85
CA ILE A 204 -1.28 6.95 -14.58
C ILE A 204 -1.95 5.85 -13.76
N VAL A 205 -3.12 6.14 -13.22
CA VAL A 205 -3.89 5.19 -12.42
C VAL A 205 -4.87 4.43 -13.31
N ASP A 206 -4.63 3.14 -13.53
CA ASP A 206 -5.63 2.25 -14.13
C ASP A 206 -6.74 1.95 -13.12
N GLU A 207 -7.96 1.79 -13.63
CA GLU A 207 -9.17 1.63 -12.82
C GLU A 207 -9.26 2.68 -11.69
N VAL A 208 -9.04 3.94 -12.06
CA VAL A 208 -8.92 5.09 -11.15
C VAL A 208 -10.09 5.23 -10.18
N ASP A 209 -11.28 4.79 -10.56
CA ASP A 209 -12.47 4.80 -9.72
C ASP A 209 -12.43 3.73 -8.62
N SER A 210 -11.77 2.59 -8.83
CA SER A 210 -11.56 1.65 -7.73
C SER A 210 -10.47 2.14 -6.78
N ILE A 211 -9.35 2.62 -7.32
CA ILE A 211 -8.19 2.99 -6.50
C ILE A 211 -8.44 4.29 -5.73
N LEU A 212 -8.86 5.35 -6.42
CA LEU A 212 -8.99 6.68 -5.81
C LEU A 212 -10.34 6.95 -5.14
N ILE A 213 -11.31 6.03 -5.28
CA ILE A 213 -12.66 6.15 -4.69
C ILE A 213 -13.03 4.93 -3.84
N ASP A 214 -12.94 3.69 -4.32
CA ASP A 214 -13.34 2.53 -3.50
C ASP A 214 -12.32 2.20 -2.40
N GLU A 215 -11.04 2.19 -2.75
CA GLU A 215 -9.92 1.82 -1.86
C GLU A 215 -9.45 2.99 -1.00
N ALA A 216 -9.71 4.23 -1.43
CA ALA A 216 -9.41 5.46 -0.70
C ALA A 216 -10.23 5.63 0.61
N ARG A 217 -10.97 4.61 1.03
CA ARG A 217 -11.64 4.52 2.35
C ARG A 217 -10.66 4.17 3.47
N THR A 218 -9.57 3.48 3.15
CA THR A 218 -8.61 2.95 4.12
C THR A 218 -7.24 3.60 3.89
N PRO A 219 -6.61 4.19 4.93
CA PRO A 219 -5.24 4.69 4.82
C PRO A 219 -4.23 3.53 4.75
N LEU A 220 -3.03 3.82 4.24
CA LEU A 220 -1.86 2.96 4.35
C LEU A 220 -1.19 3.22 5.70
N ILE A 221 -0.97 2.18 6.48
CA ILE A 221 -0.39 2.26 7.82
C ILE A 221 0.72 1.23 7.95
N ILE A 222 1.89 1.67 8.41
CA ILE A 222 2.95 0.80 8.92
C ILE A 222 2.91 0.91 10.44
N SER A 223 2.75 -0.23 11.10
CA SER A 223 2.78 -0.33 12.56
C SER A 223 3.95 -1.20 13.01
N GLY A 224 4.46 -0.93 14.19
CA GLY A 224 5.50 -1.72 14.83
C GLY A 224 5.27 -1.82 16.33
N PRO A 225 6.03 -2.66 17.03
CA PRO A 225 5.91 -2.78 18.48
C PRO A 225 6.19 -1.44 19.15
N ALA A 226 5.32 -1.07 20.09
CA ALA A 226 5.50 0.08 20.96
C ALA A 226 6.47 -0.26 22.08
N ASP A 227 7.39 0.65 22.39
CA ASP A 227 8.32 0.55 23.53
C ASP A 227 7.65 0.90 24.88
N GLN A 228 6.32 0.82 24.95
CA GLN A 228 5.56 1.31 26.10
C GLN A 228 5.60 0.37 27.30
N SER A 229 5.55 0.97 28.48
CA SER A 229 5.48 0.24 29.74
C SER A 229 4.12 -0.43 29.89
N SER A 230 4.09 -1.77 29.86
CA SER A 230 2.95 -2.62 30.22
C SER A 230 2.33 -2.31 31.60
N ARG A 231 3.00 -1.47 32.41
CA ARG A 231 2.57 -0.96 33.70
C ARG A 231 1.20 -0.26 33.67
N TRP A 232 0.91 0.60 32.69
CA TRP A 232 -0.34 1.39 32.69
C TRP A 232 -1.58 0.52 32.53
N TYR A 233 -1.54 -0.48 31.64
CA TYR A 233 -2.63 -1.45 31.53
C TYR A 233 -2.87 -2.21 32.83
N GLN A 234 -1.80 -2.56 33.57
CA GLN A 234 -1.93 -3.22 34.88
C GLN A 234 -2.55 -2.29 35.93
N GLU A 235 -2.12 -1.03 35.98
CA GLU A 235 -2.68 -0.04 36.91
C GLU A 235 -4.15 0.24 36.60
N PHE A 236 -4.53 0.46 35.33
CA PHE A 236 -5.94 0.70 35.00
C PHE A 236 -6.82 -0.55 35.14
N ALA A 237 -6.28 -1.76 34.94
CA ALA A 237 -6.98 -2.99 35.28
C ALA A 237 -7.21 -3.14 36.80
N ARG A 238 -6.31 -2.58 37.63
CA ARG A 238 -6.47 -2.48 39.09
C ARG A 238 -7.50 -1.42 39.49
N LEU A 239 -7.55 -0.30 38.79
CA LEU A 239 -8.44 0.83 39.09
C LEU A 239 -9.88 0.64 38.58
N ALA A 240 -10.08 0.05 37.39
CA ALA A 240 -11.41 -0.11 36.80
C ALA A 240 -12.44 -0.86 37.68
N PRO A 241 -12.06 -1.87 38.48
CA PRO A 241 -12.95 -2.50 39.46
C PRO A 241 -13.44 -1.56 40.58
N MET A 242 -12.65 -0.54 40.94
CA MET A 242 -13.02 0.45 41.98
C MET A 242 -14.10 1.42 41.50
N LEU A 243 -14.19 1.62 40.17
CA LEU A 243 -15.20 2.46 39.58
C LEU A 243 -16.57 1.76 39.55
N LYS A 244 -17.64 2.50 39.81
CA LYS A 244 -19.02 2.00 39.83
C LYS A 244 -19.79 2.46 38.60
N ARG A 245 -20.51 1.52 38.00
CA ARG A 245 -21.44 1.77 36.89
C ARG A 245 -22.58 2.68 37.35
N ASP A 246 -22.97 3.61 36.49
CA ASP A 246 -24.02 4.62 36.69
C ASP A 246 -23.73 5.67 37.77
N GLU A 247 -22.51 5.68 38.34
CA GLU A 247 -21.99 6.70 39.27
C GLU A 247 -20.73 7.33 38.66
N HIS A 248 -19.70 6.52 38.41
CA HIS A 248 -18.40 6.95 37.87
C HIS A 248 -18.29 6.80 36.34
N TYR A 249 -19.14 6.00 35.71
CA TYR A 249 -19.19 5.84 34.25
C TYR A 249 -20.54 5.29 33.78
N GLU A 250 -20.91 5.61 32.55
CA GLU A 250 -22.09 5.11 31.85
C GLU A 250 -21.71 4.14 30.72
N VAL A 251 -22.57 3.15 30.46
CA VAL A 251 -22.35 2.14 29.41
C VAL A 251 -23.54 2.11 28.45
N ASP A 252 -23.28 2.35 27.16
CA ASP A 252 -24.25 2.13 26.08
C ASP A 252 -23.98 0.76 25.43
N GLU A 253 -24.76 -0.24 25.83
CA GLU A 253 -24.62 -1.61 25.33
C GLU A 253 -24.99 -1.76 23.84
N ARG A 254 -25.85 -0.86 23.30
CA ARG A 254 -26.24 -0.91 21.88
C ARG A 254 -25.14 -0.39 20.98
N LYS A 255 -24.47 0.69 21.40
CA LYS A 255 -23.35 1.29 20.67
C LYS A 255 -21.99 0.68 21.06
N ARG A 256 -21.95 -0.14 22.11
CA ARG A 256 -20.73 -0.71 22.71
C ARG A 256 -19.73 0.37 23.11
N THR A 257 -20.21 1.46 23.71
CA THR A 257 -19.39 2.59 24.15
C THR A 257 -19.51 2.82 25.64
N VAL A 258 -18.48 3.41 26.24
CA VAL A 258 -18.45 3.81 27.66
C VAL A 258 -18.12 5.29 27.73
N GLY A 259 -18.82 6.02 28.59
CA GLY A 259 -18.51 7.41 28.93
C GLY A 259 -18.15 7.51 30.41
N VAL A 260 -17.02 8.14 30.74
CA VAL A 260 -16.61 8.38 32.12
C VAL A 260 -17.25 9.69 32.60
N THR A 261 -17.86 9.70 33.79
CA THR A 261 -18.47 10.90 34.38
C THR A 261 -17.41 11.77 35.06
N GLU A 262 -17.74 13.02 35.39
CA GLU A 262 -16.82 13.92 36.12
C GLU A 262 -16.37 13.31 37.46
N GLU A 263 -17.29 12.69 38.22
CA GLU A 263 -16.96 11.98 39.46
C GLU A 263 -16.00 10.80 39.22
N GLY A 264 -16.12 10.10 38.09
CA GLY A 264 -15.20 9.03 37.73
C GLY A 264 -13.81 9.52 37.34
N VAL A 265 -13.70 10.73 36.80
CA VAL A 265 -12.43 11.37 36.46
C VAL A 265 -11.71 11.78 37.75
N GLU A 266 -12.40 12.43 38.69
CA GLU A 266 -11.84 12.87 39.98
C GLU A 266 -11.25 11.69 40.78
N VAL A 267 -11.97 10.56 40.84
CA VAL A 267 -11.48 9.34 41.51
C VAL A 267 -10.19 8.81 40.89
N ILE A 268 -10.03 8.94 39.57
CA ILE A 268 -8.82 8.47 38.87
C ILE A 268 -7.68 9.48 39.04
N GLU A 269 -7.96 10.77 38.97
CA GLU A 269 -6.99 11.84 39.23
C GLU A 269 -6.38 11.71 40.63
N ASP A 270 -7.22 11.49 41.65
CA ASP A 270 -6.79 11.25 43.03
C ASP A 270 -5.91 10.00 43.17
N GLN A 271 -6.26 8.91 42.51
CA GLN A 271 -5.51 7.65 42.59
C GLN A 271 -4.16 7.69 41.86
N LEU A 272 -4.07 8.52 40.81
CA LEU A 272 -2.85 8.70 40.03
C LEU A 272 -1.99 9.86 40.55
N GLY A 273 -2.55 10.75 41.37
CA GLY A 273 -1.88 11.94 41.89
C GLY A 273 -1.63 12.98 40.80
N ILE A 274 -2.54 13.10 39.83
CA ILE A 274 -2.46 14.05 38.71
C ILE A 274 -3.55 15.12 38.85
N GLU A 275 -3.27 16.35 38.42
CA GLU A 275 -4.22 17.47 38.55
C GLU A 275 -5.32 17.45 37.50
N ASN A 276 -5.03 16.96 36.29
CA ASN A 276 -6.00 16.88 35.20
C ASN A 276 -5.68 15.72 34.24
N LEU A 277 -6.62 14.78 34.12
CA LEU A 277 -6.51 13.64 33.21
C LEU A 277 -6.54 14.04 31.73
N TYR A 278 -7.12 15.20 31.40
CA TYR A 278 -7.24 15.74 30.04
C TYR A 278 -6.14 16.74 29.66
N GLU A 279 -5.09 16.85 30.47
CA GLU A 279 -3.88 17.58 30.06
C GLU A 279 -3.18 16.87 28.89
N ALA A 280 -2.54 17.63 28.01
CA ALA A 280 -1.85 17.09 26.82
C ALA A 280 -0.83 15.99 27.17
N ALA A 281 -0.16 16.10 28.32
CA ALA A 281 0.78 15.09 28.82
C ALA A 281 0.13 13.79 29.32
N ASN A 282 -1.16 13.84 29.70
CA ASN A 282 -1.92 12.74 30.31
C ASN A 282 -2.93 12.09 29.35
N THR A 283 -3.00 12.58 28.11
CA THR A 283 -3.98 12.16 27.09
C THR A 283 -4.02 10.64 26.85
N PRO A 284 -2.90 9.87 26.88
CA PRO A 284 -2.92 8.41 26.77
C PRO A 284 -3.69 7.70 27.88
N LEU A 285 -3.67 8.28 29.08
CA LEU A 285 -4.28 7.68 30.28
C LEU A 285 -5.80 7.56 30.13
N VAL A 286 -6.42 8.49 29.39
CA VAL A 286 -7.85 8.43 29.04
C VAL A 286 -8.15 7.19 28.21
N GLY A 287 -7.29 6.85 27.25
CA GLY A 287 -7.39 5.65 26.43
C GLY A 287 -7.34 4.38 27.27
N TYR A 288 -6.33 4.25 28.14
CA TYR A 288 -6.21 3.10 29.04
C TYR A 288 -7.39 2.95 29.99
N LEU A 289 -7.86 4.06 30.57
CA LEU A 289 -9.03 4.07 31.45
C LEU A 289 -10.28 3.56 30.72
N ASN A 290 -10.56 4.13 29.54
CA ASN A 290 -11.73 3.76 28.75
C ASN A 290 -11.66 2.29 28.33
N ASN A 291 -10.50 1.82 27.88
CA ASN A 291 -10.28 0.43 27.51
C ASN A 291 -10.41 -0.53 28.69
N ALA A 292 -9.95 -0.16 29.88
CA ALA A 292 -10.12 -0.97 31.08
C ALA A 292 -11.59 -1.09 31.49
N ILE A 293 -12.38 -0.01 31.41
CA ILE A 293 -13.82 -0.05 31.71
C ILE A 293 -14.59 -0.81 30.61
N LYS A 294 -14.28 -0.59 29.33
CA LYS A 294 -14.81 -1.39 28.22
C LYS A 294 -14.52 -2.88 28.44
N ALA A 295 -13.29 -3.23 28.83
CA ALA A 295 -12.87 -4.60 29.08
C ALA A 295 -13.69 -5.21 30.22
N LYS A 296 -13.93 -4.45 31.28
CA LYS A 296 -14.74 -4.85 32.43
C LYS A 296 -16.20 -5.14 32.03
N GLU A 297 -16.85 -4.24 31.30
CA GLU A 297 -18.31 -4.25 31.12
C GLU A 297 -18.79 -4.89 29.81
N LEU A 298 -18.09 -4.62 28.70
CA LEU A 298 -18.55 -4.96 27.34
C LEU A 298 -17.97 -6.26 26.80
N TYR A 299 -16.91 -6.78 27.42
CA TYR A 299 -16.24 -8.02 27.01
C TYR A 299 -16.28 -9.04 28.13
N ARG A 300 -17.01 -10.13 27.88
CA ARG A 300 -17.25 -11.21 28.84
C ARG A 300 -16.43 -12.44 28.48
N ARG A 301 -15.68 -12.91 29.47
CA ARG A 301 -15.01 -14.20 29.43
C ARG A 301 -16.02 -15.33 29.21
N ASP A 302 -15.62 -16.32 28.43
CA ASP A 302 -16.40 -17.49 27.99
C ASP A 302 -17.59 -17.18 27.07
N LYS A 303 -17.73 -15.92 26.63
CA LYS A 303 -18.70 -15.50 25.62
C LYS A 303 -18.01 -14.85 24.42
N ASP A 304 -17.25 -13.79 24.67
CA ASP A 304 -16.61 -12.97 23.64
C ASP A 304 -15.14 -13.38 23.44
N TYR A 305 -14.52 -13.95 24.48
CA TYR A 305 -13.18 -14.51 24.46
C TYR A 305 -13.02 -15.61 25.50
N ILE A 306 -11.99 -16.45 25.35
CA ILE A 306 -11.54 -17.42 26.35
C ILE A 306 -10.06 -17.18 26.67
N VAL A 307 -9.63 -17.57 27.86
CA VAL A 307 -8.21 -17.55 28.24
C VAL A 307 -7.69 -18.99 28.23
N ARG A 308 -6.66 -19.26 27.43
CA ARG A 308 -6.06 -20.60 27.31
C ARG A 308 -4.55 -20.49 27.16
N ASN A 309 -3.81 -21.31 27.93
CA ASN A 309 -2.34 -21.31 27.94
C ASN A 309 -1.70 -19.95 28.26
N GLY A 310 -2.38 -19.09 29.02
CA GLY A 310 -1.89 -17.74 29.28
C GLY A 310 -2.02 -16.80 28.07
N GLU A 311 -2.94 -17.05 27.15
CA GLU A 311 -3.28 -16.15 26.04
C GLU A 311 -4.80 -15.93 25.96
N VAL A 312 -5.19 -14.72 25.54
CA VAL A 312 -6.60 -14.37 25.26
C VAL A 312 -6.93 -14.76 23.81
N ALA A 313 -7.92 -15.64 23.63
CA ALA A 313 -8.38 -16.07 22.32
C ALA A 313 -9.84 -15.66 22.07
N ILE A 314 -10.10 -14.96 20.96
CA ILE A 314 -11.43 -14.44 20.60
C ILE A 314 -12.35 -15.60 20.21
N VAL A 315 -13.62 -15.52 20.62
CA VAL A 315 -14.67 -16.48 20.25
C VAL A 315 -15.67 -15.80 19.33
N ASP A 316 -16.01 -16.46 18.23
CA ASP A 316 -17.10 -16.04 17.35
C ASP A 316 -18.46 -16.21 18.06
N GLU A 317 -19.19 -15.12 18.25
CA GLU A 317 -20.49 -15.09 18.94
C GLU A 317 -21.55 -16.01 18.31
N PHE A 318 -21.50 -16.27 17.00
CA PHE A 318 -22.49 -17.09 16.29
C PHE A 318 -22.11 -18.57 16.25
N THR A 319 -20.83 -18.87 16.10
CA THR A 319 -20.36 -20.25 15.89
C THR A 319 -19.73 -20.89 17.13
N GLY A 320 -19.39 -20.10 18.15
CA GLY A 320 -18.67 -20.54 19.35
C GLY A 320 -17.25 -21.04 19.04
N ARG A 321 -16.73 -20.77 17.84
CA ARG A 321 -15.39 -21.19 17.42
C ARG A 321 -14.34 -20.21 17.91
N VAL A 322 -13.20 -20.75 18.32
CA VAL A 322 -12.03 -19.96 18.69
C VAL A 322 -11.35 -19.45 17.42
N LEU A 323 -11.21 -18.14 17.30
CA LEU A 323 -10.55 -17.46 16.18
C LEU A 323 -9.07 -17.26 16.52
N HIS A 324 -8.24 -18.25 16.17
CA HIS A 324 -6.79 -18.18 16.39
C HIS A 324 -6.14 -17.07 15.55
N GLY A 325 -5.21 -16.34 16.16
CA GLY A 325 -4.43 -15.27 15.49
C GLY A 325 -5.15 -13.92 15.39
N ARG A 326 -6.40 -13.79 15.85
CA ARG A 326 -7.12 -12.51 15.89
C ARG A 326 -6.96 -11.83 17.26
N ARG A 327 -6.75 -10.51 17.23
CA ARG A 327 -6.69 -9.64 18.41
C ARG A 327 -7.73 -8.55 18.33
N TYR A 328 -8.04 -7.96 19.48
CA TYR A 328 -8.82 -6.74 19.54
C TYR A 328 -7.87 -5.55 19.31
N ASN A 329 -8.31 -4.52 18.60
CA ASN A 329 -7.50 -3.36 18.24
C ASN A 329 -7.45 -2.32 19.38
N GLU A 330 -6.68 -1.25 19.23
CA GLU A 330 -6.75 -0.03 20.06
C GLU A 330 -6.48 -0.29 21.55
N GLY A 331 -5.46 -1.10 21.88
CA GLY A 331 -5.13 -1.46 23.27
C GLY A 331 -6.18 -2.33 23.99
N MET A 332 -7.28 -2.71 23.32
CA MET A 332 -8.38 -3.45 23.91
C MET A 332 -7.99 -4.88 24.24
N HIS A 333 -7.13 -5.51 23.43
CA HIS A 333 -6.63 -6.86 23.71
C HIS A 333 -5.73 -6.85 24.94
N GLN A 334 -4.86 -5.86 25.05
CA GLN A 334 -3.96 -5.62 26.19
C GLN A 334 -4.76 -5.30 27.46
N ALA A 335 -5.84 -4.51 27.35
CA ALA A 335 -6.74 -4.26 28.48
C ALA A 335 -7.46 -5.53 28.96
N ILE A 336 -7.84 -6.43 28.06
CA ILE A 336 -8.41 -7.75 28.42
C ILE A 336 -7.32 -8.66 29.02
N GLU A 337 -6.12 -8.67 28.45
CA GLU A 337 -4.97 -9.41 28.99
C GLU A 337 -4.69 -8.95 30.44
N ALA A 338 -4.62 -7.64 30.66
CA ALA A 338 -4.42 -7.05 31.99
C ALA A 338 -5.57 -7.36 32.96
N LYS A 339 -6.83 -7.26 32.50
CA LYS A 339 -8.03 -7.62 33.27
C LYS A 339 -7.98 -9.09 33.75
N GLU A 340 -7.51 -9.99 32.90
CA GLU A 340 -7.45 -11.43 33.18
C GLU A 340 -6.14 -11.86 33.86
N GLY A 341 -5.22 -10.93 34.12
CA GLY A 341 -3.91 -11.21 34.71
C GLY A 341 -2.97 -12.01 33.80
N VAL A 342 -3.15 -11.87 32.49
CA VAL A 342 -2.33 -12.49 31.44
C VAL A 342 -1.11 -11.61 31.15
N GLU A 343 -0.01 -12.21 30.65
CA GLU A 343 1.15 -11.46 30.19
C GLU A 343 0.75 -10.53 29.04
N ILE A 344 0.93 -9.22 29.26
CA ILE A 344 0.50 -8.19 28.31
C ILE A 344 1.51 -8.13 27.17
N GLN A 345 1.02 -8.33 25.96
CA GLN A 345 1.86 -8.23 24.79
C GLN A 345 2.01 -6.76 24.36
N ALA A 346 3.20 -6.38 23.88
CA ALA A 346 3.45 -5.03 23.40
C ALA A 346 2.39 -4.60 22.37
N GLU A 347 1.86 -3.39 22.53
CA GLU A 347 0.93 -2.79 21.58
C GLU A 347 1.64 -2.51 20.26
N ASN A 348 0.91 -2.58 19.14
CA ASN A 348 1.43 -2.07 17.88
C ASN A 348 1.03 -0.60 17.76
N GLN A 349 2.00 0.28 17.56
CA GLN A 349 1.76 1.71 17.32
C GLN A 349 1.99 2.04 15.84
N THR A 350 1.32 3.09 15.37
CA THR A 350 1.54 3.65 14.03
C THR A 350 2.93 4.29 13.95
N LEU A 351 3.78 3.78 13.05
CA LEU A 351 5.09 4.35 12.76
C LEU A 351 5.03 5.34 11.60
N ALA A 352 4.23 5.02 10.58
CA ALA A 352 4.02 5.85 9.42
C ALA A 352 2.63 5.58 8.85
N THR A 353 1.98 6.62 8.36
CA THR A 353 0.66 6.52 7.76
C THR A 353 0.55 7.50 6.60
N ILE A 354 -0.26 7.18 5.59
CA ILE A 354 -0.70 8.12 4.54
C ILE A 354 -2.03 7.67 3.92
N THR A 355 -2.93 8.60 3.63
CA THR A 355 -4.11 8.30 2.82
C THR A 355 -3.74 8.22 1.33
N LEU A 356 -4.41 7.34 0.57
CA LEU A 356 -4.22 7.29 -0.90
C LEU A 356 -4.44 8.68 -1.53
N GLN A 357 -5.40 9.44 -1.02
CA GLN A 357 -5.69 10.80 -1.46
C GLN A 357 -4.45 11.69 -1.41
N ASN A 358 -3.81 11.77 -0.24
CA ASN A 358 -2.64 12.64 -0.05
C ASN A 358 -1.38 12.05 -0.72
N TYR A 359 -1.26 10.73 -0.81
CA TYR A 359 -0.18 10.09 -1.57
C TYR A 359 -0.21 10.48 -3.05
N PHE A 360 -1.36 10.32 -3.72
CA PHE A 360 -1.46 10.67 -5.15
C PHE A 360 -1.39 12.18 -5.43
N ARG A 361 -1.65 13.03 -4.42
CA ARG A 361 -1.44 14.48 -4.50
C ARG A 361 0.04 14.87 -4.53
N LEU A 362 0.97 13.97 -4.19
CA LEU A 362 2.41 14.22 -4.28
C LEU A 362 2.91 14.30 -5.73
N TYR A 363 2.16 13.74 -6.69
CA TYR A 363 2.59 13.71 -8.09
C TYR A 363 2.46 15.07 -8.76
N ASP A 364 3.49 15.50 -9.49
CA ASP A 364 3.45 16.74 -10.29
C ASP A 364 2.32 16.68 -11.33
N LYS A 365 2.12 15.50 -11.91
CA LYS A 365 1.00 15.21 -12.81
C LYS A 365 0.34 13.87 -12.47
N LEU A 366 -0.98 13.89 -12.38
CA LEU A 366 -1.80 12.72 -12.13
C LEU A 366 -2.80 12.56 -13.26
N ALA A 367 -3.00 11.33 -13.71
CA ALA A 367 -3.99 10.95 -14.71
C ALA A 367 -4.60 9.59 -14.34
N GLY A 368 -5.71 9.24 -14.99
CA GLY A 368 -6.29 7.93 -14.77
C GLY A 368 -7.21 7.47 -15.88
N MET A 369 -7.48 6.17 -15.92
CA MET A 369 -8.38 5.58 -16.91
C MET A 369 -9.35 4.63 -16.24
N THR A 370 -10.59 4.59 -16.73
CA THR A 370 -11.62 3.65 -16.26
C THR A 370 -12.80 3.62 -17.23
N GLY A 371 -13.69 2.64 -17.11
CA GLY A 371 -14.95 2.60 -17.85
C GLY A 371 -16.06 3.49 -17.27
N THR A 372 -15.90 3.95 -16.03
CA THR A 372 -17.01 4.48 -15.23
C THR A 372 -16.62 5.60 -14.26
N ALA A 373 -16.02 6.70 -14.74
CA ALA A 373 -15.60 7.83 -13.89
C ALA A 373 -16.61 8.98 -13.78
N GLN A 374 -17.52 9.15 -14.74
CA GLN A 374 -18.31 10.37 -14.88
C GLN A 374 -19.24 10.64 -13.69
N THR A 375 -19.65 9.60 -12.96
CA THR A 375 -20.49 9.75 -11.76
C THR A 375 -19.73 10.42 -10.62
N GLU A 376 -18.43 10.17 -10.50
CA GLU A 376 -17.55 10.67 -9.43
C GLU A 376 -16.75 11.91 -9.83
N ALA A 377 -17.04 12.51 -11.00
CA ALA A 377 -16.29 13.65 -11.53
C ALA A 377 -16.17 14.83 -10.54
N ALA A 378 -17.19 15.05 -9.71
CA ALA A 378 -17.15 16.10 -8.69
C ALA A 378 -16.15 15.77 -7.55
N GLU A 379 -16.08 14.51 -7.13
CA GLU A 379 -15.13 14.05 -6.10
C GLU A 379 -13.69 14.08 -6.64
N PHE A 380 -13.48 13.62 -7.88
CA PHE A 380 -12.18 13.69 -8.55
C PHE A 380 -11.66 15.14 -8.66
N GLN A 381 -12.51 16.07 -9.08
CA GLN A 381 -12.12 17.47 -9.19
C GLN A 381 -11.90 18.12 -7.82
N ALA A 382 -12.71 17.81 -6.82
CA ALA A 382 -12.58 18.40 -5.48
C ALA A 382 -11.27 17.93 -4.80
N THR A 383 -11.03 16.63 -4.80
CA THR A 383 -9.93 15.98 -4.08
C THR A 383 -8.62 16.05 -4.86
N TYR A 384 -8.61 15.64 -6.13
CA TYR A 384 -7.38 15.43 -6.91
C TYR A 384 -7.14 16.48 -8.01
N LYS A 385 -8.08 17.42 -8.20
CA LYS A 385 -8.07 18.37 -9.33
C LYS A 385 -8.08 17.69 -10.71
N LEU A 386 -8.60 16.46 -10.77
CA LEU A 386 -8.74 15.69 -12.00
C LEU A 386 -10.10 15.93 -12.65
N GLY A 387 -10.09 16.37 -13.91
CA GLY A 387 -11.28 16.40 -14.75
C GLY A 387 -11.54 15.05 -15.41
N VAL A 388 -12.80 14.73 -15.68
CA VAL A 388 -13.21 13.51 -16.38
C VAL A 388 -13.61 13.83 -17.81
N VAL A 389 -13.08 13.06 -18.76
CA VAL A 389 -13.41 13.18 -20.18
C VAL A 389 -13.98 11.85 -20.67
N THR A 390 -15.25 11.85 -21.08
CA THR A 390 -15.87 10.68 -21.72
C THR A 390 -15.39 10.54 -23.16
N ILE A 391 -14.51 9.55 -23.39
CA ILE A 391 -14.00 9.24 -24.72
C ILE A 391 -15.09 8.47 -25.50
N PRO A 392 -15.32 8.79 -26.79
CA PRO A 392 -16.24 8.01 -27.62
C PRO A 392 -15.78 6.56 -27.72
N THR A 393 -16.71 5.61 -27.88
CA THR A 393 -16.36 4.22 -28.22
C THR A 393 -15.90 4.14 -29.68
N ASN A 394 -15.03 3.18 -29.99
CA ASN A 394 -14.57 2.93 -31.35
C ASN A 394 -15.76 2.52 -32.26
N GLU A 395 -16.58 1.60 -31.75
CA GLU A 395 -17.80 1.12 -32.39
C GLU A 395 -19.06 1.48 -31.58
N PRO A 396 -20.25 1.57 -32.19
CA PRO A 396 -21.49 1.85 -31.47
C PRO A 396 -21.85 0.75 -30.46
N MET A 397 -22.16 1.13 -29.22
CA MET A 397 -22.58 0.18 -28.17
C MET A 397 -24.03 -0.27 -28.39
N ILE A 398 -24.25 -1.57 -28.62
CA ILE A 398 -25.56 -2.17 -28.92
C ILE A 398 -26.07 -3.17 -27.87
N ARG A 399 -25.39 -3.28 -26.71
CA ARG A 399 -25.79 -4.19 -25.63
C ARG A 399 -27.22 -3.90 -25.15
N ALA A 400 -28.01 -4.96 -24.97
CA ALA A 400 -29.33 -4.90 -24.39
C ALA A 400 -29.25 -4.97 -22.85
N ASP A 401 -29.33 -3.81 -22.18
CA ASP A 401 -29.43 -3.74 -20.72
C ASP A 401 -30.89 -3.90 -20.28
N GLN A 402 -31.24 -5.10 -19.80
CA GLN A 402 -32.58 -5.47 -19.39
C GLN A 402 -32.96 -4.84 -18.03
N PRO A 403 -34.26 -4.61 -17.77
CA PRO A 403 -34.75 -4.23 -16.45
C PRO A 403 -34.43 -5.29 -15.38
N ASP A 404 -34.31 -4.85 -14.13
CA ASP A 404 -34.06 -5.74 -12.99
C ASP A 404 -35.30 -6.60 -12.69
N LEU A 405 -35.07 -7.88 -12.37
CA LEU A 405 -36.11 -8.77 -11.83
C LEU A 405 -35.96 -8.85 -10.31
N VAL A 406 -37.03 -8.51 -9.58
CA VAL A 406 -37.01 -8.47 -8.11
C VAL A 406 -37.90 -9.57 -7.54
N TYR A 407 -37.35 -10.42 -6.69
CA TYR A 407 -38.05 -11.53 -6.05
C TYR A 407 -38.29 -11.26 -4.57
N LYS A 408 -39.25 -11.99 -4.00
CA LYS A 408 -39.59 -11.84 -2.58
C LYS A 408 -38.54 -12.50 -1.66
N SER A 409 -38.05 -13.68 -2.02
CA SER A 409 -37.05 -14.43 -1.27
C SER A 409 -35.76 -14.62 -2.08
N GLU A 410 -34.64 -14.82 -1.37
CA GLU A 410 -33.37 -15.17 -2.02
C GLU A 410 -33.44 -16.55 -2.69
N GLU A 411 -34.18 -17.50 -2.11
CA GLU A 411 -34.34 -18.85 -2.69
C GLU A 411 -35.01 -18.80 -4.07
N ALA A 412 -36.12 -18.06 -4.19
CA ALA A 412 -36.82 -17.89 -5.47
C ALA A 412 -35.94 -17.14 -6.50
N LYS A 413 -35.21 -16.11 -6.04
CA LYS A 413 -34.22 -15.40 -6.88
C LYS A 413 -33.21 -16.38 -7.48
N PHE A 414 -32.54 -17.17 -6.65
CA PHE A 414 -31.47 -18.07 -7.12
C PHE A 414 -32.00 -19.25 -7.94
N ALA A 415 -33.23 -19.71 -7.68
CA ALA A 415 -33.89 -20.70 -8.53
C ALA A 415 -34.12 -20.13 -9.95
N ALA A 416 -34.66 -18.92 -10.06
CA ALA A 416 -34.86 -18.25 -11.34
C ALA A 416 -33.55 -17.91 -12.06
N VAL A 417 -32.51 -17.53 -11.32
CA VAL A 417 -31.16 -17.33 -11.88
C VAL A 417 -30.61 -18.63 -12.48
N ALA A 418 -30.73 -19.75 -11.76
CA ALA A 418 -30.26 -21.04 -12.27
C ALA A 418 -31.03 -21.47 -13.54
N GLU A 419 -32.36 -21.29 -13.55
CA GLU A 419 -33.20 -21.58 -14.72
C GLU A 419 -32.81 -20.74 -15.95
N ASP A 420 -32.62 -19.43 -15.79
CA ASP A 420 -32.19 -18.54 -16.87
C ASP A 420 -30.79 -18.96 -17.40
N ILE A 421 -29.83 -19.24 -16.53
CA ILE A 421 -28.50 -19.72 -16.93
C ILE A 421 -28.62 -21.04 -17.71
N ALA A 422 -29.46 -21.97 -17.26
CA ALA A 422 -29.65 -23.24 -17.95
C ALA A 422 -30.28 -23.06 -19.34
N GLU A 423 -31.24 -22.15 -19.49
CA GLU A 423 -31.83 -21.80 -20.79
C GLU A 423 -30.76 -21.22 -21.73
N LYS A 424 -29.98 -20.23 -21.27
CA LYS A 424 -28.90 -19.62 -22.07
C LYS A 424 -27.83 -20.64 -22.46
N TYR A 425 -27.44 -21.51 -21.53
CA TYR A 425 -26.49 -22.59 -21.76
C TYR A 425 -27.00 -23.58 -22.83
N GLN A 426 -28.28 -23.97 -22.80
CA GLN A 426 -28.88 -24.85 -23.81
C GLN A 426 -28.87 -24.22 -25.22
N HIS A 427 -29.00 -22.89 -25.31
CA HIS A 427 -28.88 -22.16 -26.57
C HIS A 427 -27.41 -21.90 -26.98
N GLY A 428 -26.44 -22.28 -26.14
CA GLY A 428 -25.01 -22.09 -26.37
C GLY A 428 -24.49 -20.68 -26.08
N GLN A 429 -25.31 -19.79 -25.51
CA GLN A 429 -24.91 -18.43 -25.18
C GLN A 429 -23.97 -18.42 -23.95
N PRO A 430 -22.79 -17.78 -24.01
CA PRO A 430 -21.92 -17.68 -22.85
C PRO A 430 -22.52 -16.79 -21.76
N VAL A 431 -22.32 -17.19 -20.50
CA VAL A 431 -22.88 -16.49 -19.34
C VAL A 431 -21.78 -16.16 -18.31
N LEU A 432 -21.72 -14.88 -17.94
CA LEU A 432 -20.91 -14.40 -16.81
C LEU A 432 -21.84 -13.95 -15.68
N VAL A 433 -21.73 -14.61 -14.53
CA VAL A 433 -22.52 -14.31 -13.35
C VAL A 433 -21.67 -13.55 -12.33
N GLY A 434 -22.14 -12.40 -11.87
CA GLY A 434 -21.51 -11.64 -10.77
C GLY A 434 -22.30 -11.82 -9.48
N THR A 435 -21.62 -12.30 -8.43
CA THR A 435 -22.14 -12.38 -7.06
C THR A 435 -21.41 -11.41 -6.14
N THR A 436 -21.89 -11.21 -4.91
CA THR A 436 -21.28 -10.31 -3.91
C THR A 436 -20.41 -11.04 -2.87
N SER A 437 -20.54 -12.37 -2.76
CA SER A 437 -19.80 -13.14 -1.78
C SER A 437 -19.54 -14.58 -2.22
N VAL A 438 -18.46 -15.17 -1.68
CA VAL A 438 -18.02 -16.54 -1.99
C VAL A 438 -19.11 -17.55 -1.64
N ASP A 439 -19.80 -17.34 -0.52
CA ASP A 439 -20.89 -18.22 -0.07
C ASP A 439 -22.04 -18.27 -1.08
N ARG A 440 -22.36 -17.14 -1.73
CA ARG A 440 -23.38 -17.06 -2.78
C ARG A 440 -22.93 -17.71 -4.08
N SER A 441 -21.66 -17.52 -4.45
CA SER A 441 -21.06 -18.22 -5.60
C SER A 441 -21.13 -19.73 -5.43
N GLU A 442 -20.76 -20.25 -4.26
CA GLU A 442 -20.84 -21.68 -3.92
C GLU A 442 -22.28 -22.20 -3.87
N TYR A 443 -23.22 -21.38 -3.38
CA TYR A 443 -24.63 -21.74 -3.38
C TYR A 443 -25.19 -21.87 -4.80
N LEU A 444 -24.89 -20.91 -5.68
CA LEU A 444 -25.30 -20.96 -7.09
C LEU A 444 -24.63 -22.14 -7.83
N ALA A 445 -23.34 -22.37 -7.59
CA ALA A 445 -22.61 -23.49 -8.17
C ALA A 445 -23.27 -24.85 -7.87
N LYS A 446 -23.77 -25.03 -6.64
CA LYS A 446 -24.54 -26.24 -6.25
C LYS A 446 -25.86 -26.37 -7.02
N LEU A 447 -26.55 -25.26 -7.30
CA LEU A 447 -27.79 -25.27 -8.10
C LEU A 447 -27.50 -25.61 -9.57
N LEU A 448 -26.47 -25.01 -10.15
CA LEU A 448 -26.03 -25.29 -11.54
C LEU A 448 -25.59 -26.75 -11.71
N THR A 449 -24.85 -27.29 -10.72
CA THR A 449 -24.47 -28.71 -10.70
C THR A 449 -25.70 -29.63 -10.71
N LYS A 450 -26.74 -29.31 -9.94
CA LYS A 450 -27.98 -30.08 -9.90
C LYS A 450 -28.73 -30.06 -11.24
N GLN A 451 -28.62 -28.97 -11.99
CA GLN A 451 -29.21 -28.82 -13.33
C GLN A 451 -28.32 -29.38 -14.45
N GLY A 452 -27.12 -29.86 -14.14
CA GLY A 452 -26.19 -30.43 -15.12
C GLY A 452 -25.48 -29.39 -16.00
N VAL A 453 -25.38 -28.14 -15.54
CA VAL A 453 -24.68 -27.06 -16.25
C VAL A 453 -23.21 -27.03 -15.80
N PRO A 454 -22.23 -27.32 -16.69
CA PRO A 454 -20.81 -27.14 -16.41
C PRO A 454 -20.49 -25.66 -16.19
N HIS A 455 -19.74 -25.35 -15.14
CA HIS A 455 -19.42 -23.97 -14.79
C HIS A 455 -18.09 -23.87 -14.04
N ASN A 456 -17.49 -22.68 -14.07
CA ASN A 456 -16.32 -22.34 -13.28
C ASN A 456 -16.68 -21.29 -12.21
N VAL A 457 -16.01 -21.34 -11.06
CA VAL A 457 -16.20 -20.38 -9.96
C VAL A 457 -14.89 -19.66 -9.66
N LEU A 458 -14.95 -18.32 -9.61
CA LEU A 458 -13.81 -17.44 -9.35
C LEU A 458 -14.03 -16.72 -8.02
N ASN A 459 -13.03 -16.81 -7.14
CA ASN A 459 -13.15 -16.37 -5.75
C ASN A 459 -12.15 -15.26 -5.38
N ALA A 460 -11.47 -14.65 -6.37
CA ALA A 460 -10.45 -13.63 -6.19
C ALA A 460 -9.30 -14.07 -5.26
N LYS A 461 -8.86 -15.33 -5.39
CA LYS A 461 -7.74 -15.89 -4.61
C LYS A 461 -6.50 -16.16 -5.45
N HIS A 462 -6.69 -16.59 -6.70
CA HIS A 462 -5.59 -16.99 -7.57
C HIS A 462 -5.70 -16.25 -8.90
N HIS A 463 -5.22 -15.00 -8.95
CA HIS A 463 -5.43 -14.10 -10.08
C HIS A 463 -5.00 -14.68 -11.43
N GLU A 464 -3.86 -15.38 -11.49
CA GLU A 464 -3.34 -15.97 -12.72
C GLU A 464 -4.26 -17.09 -13.26
N SER A 465 -4.64 -18.06 -12.41
CA SER A 465 -5.55 -19.14 -12.82
C SER A 465 -6.94 -18.61 -13.16
N GLU A 466 -7.42 -17.60 -12.42
CA GLU A 466 -8.71 -16.96 -12.67
C GLU A 466 -8.73 -16.17 -13.98
N ALA A 467 -7.62 -15.50 -14.33
CA ALA A 467 -7.47 -14.82 -15.62
C ALA A 467 -7.59 -15.80 -16.79
N GLY A 468 -6.98 -16.98 -16.68
CA GLY A 468 -7.10 -18.04 -17.71
C GLY A 468 -8.54 -18.52 -17.89
N ILE A 469 -9.30 -18.68 -16.81
CA ILE A 469 -10.73 -19.04 -16.89
C ILE A 469 -11.54 -17.94 -17.56
N ILE A 470 -11.29 -16.67 -17.21
CA ILE A 470 -11.99 -15.52 -17.79
C ILE A 470 -11.68 -15.35 -19.28
N ALA A 471 -10.45 -15.65 -19.68
CA ALA A 471 -10.02 -15.63 -21.07
C ALA A 471 -10.82 -16.61 -21.94
N GLU A 472 -11.39 -17.66 -21.35
CA GLU A 472 -12.24 -18.64 -22.03
C GLU A 472 -13.75 -18.40 -21.80
N ALA A 473 -14.14 -17.44 -20.96
CA ALA A 473 -15.54 -17.22 -20.57
C ALA A 473 -16.45 -16.74 -21.73
N GLY A 474 -15.86 -16.25 -22.83
CA GLY A 474 -16.59 -15.80 -24.02
C GLY A 474 -16.83 -16.90 -25.06
N ARG A 475 -16.47 -18.16 -24.75
CA ARG A 475 -16.65 -19.32 -25.63
C ARG A 475 -18.07 -19.87 -25.58
N LYS A 476 -18.47 -20.57 -26.64
CA LYS A 476 -19.84 -21.09 -26.76
C LYS A 476 -20.16 -22.05 -25.60
N GLY A 477 -21.27 -21.80 -24.90
CA GLY A 477 -21.71 -22.59 -23.75
C GLY A 477 -20.85 -22.43 -22.48
N ALA A 478 -19.91 -21.48 -22.43
CA ALA A 478 -19.15 -21.22 -21.21
C ALA A 478 -20.02 -20.54 -20.13
N VAL A 479 -19.99 -21.06 -18.90
CA VAL A 479 -20.66 -20.47 -17.74
C VAL A 479 -19.63 -20.19 -16.66
N THR A 480 -19.49 -18.92 -16.27
CA THR A 480 -18.51 -18.48 -15.29
C THR A 480 -19.18 -17.69 -14.18
N VAL A 481 -18.96 -18.08 -12.93
CA VAL A 481 -19.44 -17.40 -11.72
C VAL A 481 -18.28 -16.65 -11.08
N ALA A 482 -18.35 -15.32 -11.07
CA ALA A 482 -17.34 -14.45 -10.50
C ALA A 482 -17.83 -13.82 -9.19
N THR A 483 -17.07 -14.00 -8.12
CA THR A 483 -17.33 -13.33 -6.84
C THR A 483 -16.82 -11.89 -6.89
N ASN A 484 -17.68 -10.94 -6.56
CA ASN A 484 -17.46 -9.50 -6.70
C ASN A 484 -16.99 -9.12 -8.12
N MET A 485 -15.72 -8.76 -8.24
CA MET A 485 -15.06 -8.43 -9.50
C MET A 485 -13.90 -9.38 -9.78
N ALA A 486 -13.98 -10.65 -9.37
CA ALA A 486 -13.00 -11.65 -9.78
C ALA A 486 -12.86 -11.69 -11.31
N GLY A 487 -11.63 -11.81 -11.81
CA GLY A 487 -11.35 -11.66 -13.24
C GLY A 487 -11.20 -10.21 -13.74
N ARG A 488 -11.06 -9.24 -12.82
CA ARG A 488 -10.77 -7.84 -13.17
C ARG A 488 -9.48 -7.72 -13.98
N GLY A 489 -9.43 -6.74 -14.88
CA GLY A 489 -8.30 -6.53 -15.78
C GLY A 489 -8.12 -7.58 -16.89
N THR A 490 -8.93 -8.65 -16.92
CA THR A 490 -8.94 -9.62 -18.04
C THR A 490 -10.19 -9.43 -18.90
N ASP A 491 -9.97 -9.40 -20.21
CA ASP A 491 -10.99 -9.14 -21.19
C ASP A 491 -11.71 -10.42 -21.61
N VAL A 492 -13.05 -10.42 -21.53
CA VAL A 492 -13.89 -11.52 -22.04
C VAL A 492 -14.12 -11.28 -23.52
N VAL A 493 -13.33 -11.94 -24.36
CA VAL A 493 -13.42 -11.88 -25.82
C VAL A 493 -14.31 -13.01 -26.31
N LEU A 494 -15.25 -12.71 -27.22
CA LEU A 494 -16.11 -13.74 -27.81
C LEU A 494 -15.25 -14.73 -28.61
N GLY A 495 -15.52 -16.04 -28.46
CA GLY A 495 -14.69 -17.10 -29.04
C GLY A 495 -13.42 -17.44 -28.24
N GLY A 496 -13.07 -16.63 -27.23
CA GLY A 496 -11.93 -16.83 -26.33
C GLY A 496 -10.70 -15.99 -26.69
N ASN A 497 -9.75 -15.90 -25.75
CA ASN A 497 -8.50 -15.17 -25.98
C ASN A 497 -7.51 -16.01 -26.78
N VAL A 498 -7.03 -15.46 -27.91
CA VAL A 498 -6.13 -16.15 -28.84
C VAL A 498 -4.82 -16.59 -28.18
N ASP A 499 -4.17 -15.70 -27.43
CA ASP A 499 -2.85 -15.98 -26.82
C ASP A 499 -2.97 -17.08 -25.76
N HIS A 500 -4.01 -17.01 -24.91
CA HIS A 500 -4.24 -18.02 -23.88
C HIS A 500 -4.56 -19.39 -24.48
N LEU A 501 -5.38 -19.42 -25.53
CA LEU A 501 -5.74 -20.67 -26.22
C LEU A 501 -4.55 -21.26 -26.98
N ALA A 502 -3.68 -20.42 -27.55
CA ALA A 502 -2.44 -20.84 -28.19
C ALA A 502 -1.43 -21.43 -27.19
N ASP A 503 -1.24 -20.78 -26.04
CA ASP A 503 -0.41 -21.31 -24.95
C ASP A 503 -0.97 -22.65 -24.43
N ALA A 504 -2.26 -22.72 -24.16
CA ALA A 504 -2.91 -23.94 -23.69
C ALA A 504 -2.80 -25.10 -24.71
N GLU A 505 -2.81 -24.80 -26.01
CA GLU A 505 -2.61 -25.79 -27.08
C GLU A 505 -1.16 -26.26 -27.15
N LEU A 506 -0.17 -25.37 -27.05
CA LEU A 506 1.25 -25.71 -27.01
C LEU A 506 1.61 -26.54 -25.77
N ARG A 507 1.10 -26.14 -24.61
CA ARG A 507 1.24 -26.90 -23.35
C ARG A 507 0.60 -28.28 -23.46
N ARG A 508 -0.57 -28.41 -24.11
CA ARG A 508 -1.18 -29.72 -24.40
C ARG A 508 -0.33 -30.62 -25.30
N ARG A 509 0.53 -30.03 -26.14
CA ARG A 509 1.53 -30.75 -26.95
C ARG A 509 2.82 -31.05 -26.18
N GLY A 510 2.91 -30.64 -24.91
CA GLY A 510 4.08 -30.83 -24.05
C GLY A 510 5.18 -29.79 -24.24
N LEU A 511 4.88 -28.66 -24.89
CA LEU A 511 5.81 -27.54 -25.06
C LEU A 511 5.58 -26.52 -23.95
N ASP A 512 6.62 -26.22 -23.19
CA ASP A 512 6.60 -25.24 -22.11
C ASP A 512 7.50 -24.03 -22.45
N PRO A 513 7.07 -22.78 -22.15
CA PRO A 513 7.86 -21.58 -22.42
C PRO A 513 9.22 -21.53 -21.71
N VAL A 514 9.38 -22.30 -20.62
CA VAL A 514 10.59 -22.37 -19.79
C VAL A 514 11.42 -23.58 -20.17
N ASP A 515 10.85 -24.78 -20.12
CA ASP A 515 11.63 -26.02 -20.32
C ASP A 515 12.01 -26.25 -21.79
N ASN A 516 11.18 -25.82 -22.74
CA ASN A 516 11.33 -26.06 -24.18
C ASN A 516 11.24 -24.76 -25.00
N ARG A 517 11.81 -23.67 -24.47
CA ARG A 517 11.67 -22.29 -24.99
C ARG A 517 11.89 -22.14 -26.50
N GLU A 518 12.98 -22.68 -27.06
CA GLU A 518 13.27 -22.51 -28.49
C GLU A 518 12.22 -23.16 -29.40
N GLN A 519 11.69 -24.32 -29.00
CA GLN A 519 10.64 -25.02 -29.75
C GLN A 519 9.29 -24.33 -29.59
N TYR A 520 9.00 -23.87 -28.38
CA TYR A 520 7.79 -23.11 -28.07
C TYR A 520 7.72 -21.82 -28.91
N GLU A 521 8.78 -21.01 -28.92
CA GLU A 521 8.87 -19.75 -29.67
C GLU A 521 8.81 -19.97 -31.19
N ALA A 522 9.39 -21.08 -31.69
CA ALA A 522 9.35 -21.41 -33.11
C ALA A 522 7.94 -21.82 -33.59
N GLU A 523 7.19 -22.58 -32.78
CA GLU A 523 5.83 -23.03 -33.13
C GLU A 523 4.75 -21.98 -32.84
N TRP A 524 5.00 -21.06 -31.89
CA TRP A 524 4.07 -20.04 -31.43
C TRP A 524 3.34 -19.29 -32.55
N PRO A 525 4.03 -18.68 -33.55
CA PRO A 525 3.34 -17.91 -34.60
C PRO A 525 2.33 -18.76 -35.38
N SER A 526 2.72 -20.00 -35.72
CA SER A 526 1.87 -20.90 -36.50
C SER A 526 0.64 -21.39 -35.73
N VAL A 527 0.77 -21.59 -34.42
CA VAL A 527 -0.34 -21.98 -33.55
C VAL A 527 -1.27 -20.80 -33.31
N VAL A 528 -0.73 -19.61 -33.08
CA VAL A 528 -1.50 -18.37 -32.93
C VAL A 528 -2.36 -18.12 -34.16
N ASP A 529 -1.82 -18.22 -35.38
CA ASP A 529 -2.60 -18.02 -36.61
C ASP A 529 -3.76 -19.01 -36.71
N LYS A 530 -3.50 -20.30 -36.42
CA LYS A 530 -4.55 -21.34 -36.44
C LYS A 530 -5.62 -21.11 -35.38
N ILE A 531 -5.23 -20.74 -34.17
CA ILE A 531 -6.15 -20.48 -33.06
C ILE A 531 -6.95 -19.20 -33.33
N LYS A 532 -6.35 -18.18 -33.96
CA LYS A 532 -7.03 -16.96 -34.37
C LYS A 532 -8.18 -17.26 -35.33
N ASP A 533 -7.96 -18.07 -36.35
CA ASP A 533 -9.01 -18.50 -37.28
C ASP A 533 -10.14 -19.26 -36.55
N GLN A 534 -9.78 -20.13 -35.59
CA GLN A 534 -10.76 -20.85 -34.78
C GLN A 534 -11.59 -19.91 -33.90
N VAL A 535 -10.93 -18.98 -33.19
CA VAL A 535 -11.56 -17.99 -32.31
C VAL A 535 -12.49 -17.10 -33.12
N GLU A 536 -12.10 -16.66 -34.31
CA GLU A 536 -12.94 -15.81 -35.17
C GLU A 536 -14.20 -16.54 -35.63
N ALA A 537 -14.09 -17.82 -36.01
CA ALA A 537 -15.24 -18.65 -36.36
C ALA A 537 -16.17 -18.87 -35.15
N GLU A 538 -15.64 -19.20 -33.98
CA GLU A 538 -16.43 -19.40 -32.76
C GLU A 538 -17.06 -18.08 -32.27
N ALA A 539 -16.35 -16.96 -32.39
CA ALA A 539 -16.86 -15.63 -32.06
C ALA A 539 -18.10 -15.29 -32.88
N GLU A 540 -18.12 -15.62 -34.17
CA GLU A 540 -19.27 -15.38 -35.03
C GLU A 540 -20.48 -16.25 -34.62
N GLU A 541 -20.26 -17.52 -34.25
CA GLU A 541 -21.33 -18.35 -33.68
C GLU A 541 -21.88 -17.74 -32.38
N VAL A 542 -21.00 -17.23 -31.51
CA VAL A 542 -21.38 -16.59 -30.24
C VAL A 542 -22.18 -15.31 -30.49
N ARG A 543 -21.81 -14.50 -31.50
CA ARG A 543 -22.59 -13.31 -31.90
C ARG A 543 -23.99 -13.69 -32.37
N GLN A 544 -24.13 -14.78 -33.14
CA GLN A 544 -25.43 -15.25 -33.64
C GLN A 544 -26.38 -15.71 -32.52
N VAL A 545 -25.84 -16.27 -31.42
CA VAL A 545 -26.64 -16.65 -30.23
C VAL A 545 -26.85 -15.51 -29.24
N GLY A 546 -26.48 -14.27 -29.60
CA GLY A 546 -26.77 -13.06 -28.82
C GLY A 546 -25.58 -12.49 -28.04
N GLY A 547 -24.37 -13.02 -28.21
CA GLY A 547 -23.16 -12.55 -27.55
C GLY A 547 -23.11 -12.90 -26.06
N LEU A 548 -22.21 -12.26 -25.31
CA LEU A 548 -22.05 -12.53 -23.87
C LEU A 548 -23.27 -12.05 -23.08
N TYR A 549 -23.85 -12.94 -22.27
CA TYR A 549 -24.87 -12.58 -21.29
C TYR A 549 -24.23 -12.33 -19.92
N VAL A 550 -24.49 -11.16 -19.33
CA VAL A 550 -24.03 -10.81 -17.99
C VAL A 550 -25.20 -10.79 -17.02
N LEU A 551 -25.10 -11.58 -15.96
CA LEU A 551 -26.11 -11.70 -14.92
C LEU A 551 -25.56 -11.21 -13.57
N GLY A 552 -26.17 -10.19 -12.98
CA GLY A 552 -25.89 -9.79 -11.59
C GLY A 552 -26.86 -10.45 -10.62
N THR A 553 -26.38 -11.09 -9.56
CA THR A 553 -27.25 -11.76 -8.56
C THR A 553 -27.66 -10.86 -7.40
N GLU A 554 -27.12 -9.64 -7.35
CA GLU A 554 -27.32 -8.64 -6.30
C GLU A 554 -26.86 -7.27 -6.82
N ARG A 555 -27.27 -6.18 -6.14
CA ARG A 555 -26.71 -4.84 -6.36
C ARG A 555 -25.47 -4.65 -5.50
N HIS A 556 -24.41 -4.11 -6.07
CA HIS A 556 -23.24 -3.70 -5.30
C HIS A 556 -23.49 -2.39 -4.54
N GLU A 557 -22.54 -2.04 -3.67
CA GLU A 557 -22.57 -0.80 -2.87
C GLU A 557 -22.69 0.47 -3.72
N SER A 558 -22.23 0.43 -4.98
CA SER A 558 -22.42 1.52 -5.93
C SER A 558 -22.89 1.04 -7.30
N ARG A 559 -23.60 1.92 -8.01
CA ARG A 559 -24.01 1.70 -9.41
C ARG A 559 -22.85 1.57 -10.36
N ARG A 560 -21.70 2.13 -9.99
CA ARG A 560 -20.49 2.11 -10.79
C ARG A 560 -19.99 0.68 -10.97
N ILE A 561 -19.88 -0.05 -9.87
CA ILE A 561 -19.47 -1.47 -9.86
C ILE A 561 -20.47 -2.32 -10.66
N ASP A 562 -21.77 -2.09 -10.49
CA ASP A 562 -22.80 -2.76 -11.30
C ASP A 562 -22.61 -2.50 -12.81
N ASN A 563 -22.30 -1.26 -13.20
CA ASN A 563 -22.08 -0.91 -14.60
C ASN A 563 -20.76 -1.47 -15.15
N GLN A 564 -19.74 -1.66 -14.31
CA GLN A 564 -18.53 -2.37 -14.70
C GLN A 564 -18.82 -3.84 -15.01
N LEU A 565 -19.65 -4.49 -14.20
CA LEU A 565 -20.12 -5.86 -14.47
C LEU A 565 -20.86 -5.91 -15.81
N ARG A 566 -21.86 -5.03 -16.04
CA ARG A 566 -22.56 -4.93 -17.35
C ARG A 566 -21.60 -4.70 -18.51
N GLY A 567 -20.60 -3.85 -18.29
CA GLY A 567 -19.55 -3.50 -19.25
C GLY A 567 -18.66 -4.68 -19.65
N ARG A 568 -18.76 -5.83 -19.00
CA ARG A 568 -18.08 -7.05 -19.46
C ARG A 568 -18.67 -7.57 -20.77
N SER A 569 -19.93 -7.24 -21.09
CA SER A 569 -20.62 -7.61 -22.35
C SER A 569 -20.74 -6.43 -23.33
N GLY A 570 -20.91 -6.75 -24.62
CA GLY A 570 -21.17 -5.80 -25.71
C GLY A 570 -19.98 -4.89 -26.03
N ARG A 571 -18.78 -5.47 -26.12
CA ARG A 571 -17.51 -4.77 -26.35
C ARG A 571 -17.27 -4.59 -27.85
N GLN A 572 -16.61 -3.51 -28.25
CA GLN A 572 -16.32 -3.22 -29.68
C GLN A 572 -17.56 -3.38 -30.60
N GLY A 573 -18.76 -3.03 -30.09
CA GLY A 573 -20.00 -3.14 -30.86
C GLY A 573 -20.59 -4.55 -30.96
N ASP A 574 -20.03 -5.54 -30.26
CA ASP A 574 -20.59 -6.88 -30.20
C ASP A 574 -22.02 -6.87 -29.63
N PRO A 575 -22.88 -7.81 -30.07
CA PRO A 575 -24.15 -8.07 -29.39
C PRO A 575 -23.88 -8.56 -27.97
N GLY A 576 -24.86 -8.34 -27.10
CA GLY A 576 -24.77 -8.76 -25.72
C GLY A 576 -26.01 -8.39 -24.94
N GLU A 577 -26.19 -9.02 -23.79
CA GLU A 577 -27.33 -8.80 -22.91
C GLU A 577 -26.82 -8.67 -21.46
N SER A 578 -27.47 -7.82 -20.66
CA SER A 578 -27.23 -7.80 -19.22
C SER A 578 -28.52 -7.72 -18.42
N ARG A 579 -28.59 -8.38 -17.26
CA ARG A 579 -29.74 -8.35 -16.36
C ARG A 579 -29.31 -8.51 -14.90
N PHE A 580 -30.05 -7.89 -13.98
CA PHE A 580 -29.87 -8.08 -12.54
C PHE A 580 -31.08 -8.79 -11.94
N TYR A 581 -30.80 -9.76 -11.09
CA TYR A 581 -31.76 -10.52 -10.29
C TYR A 581 -31.56 -10.12 -8.84
N LEU A 582 -32.60 -9.58 -8.22
CA LEU A 582 -32.56 -9.01 -6.87
C LEU A 582 -33.60 -9.67 -5.99
N SER A 583 -33.41 -9.61 -4.68
CA SER A 583 -34.42 -10.03 -3.72
C SER A 583 -34.61 -9.00 -2.61
N LEU A 584 -35.79 -9.00 -2.00
CA LEU A 584 -36.04 -8.21 -0.79
C LEU A 584 -35.22 -8.68 0.42
N GLY A 585 -34.68 -9.91 0.36
CA GLY A 585 -33.80 -10.48 1.37
C GLY A 585 -32.31 -10.14 1.18
N ASP A 586 -31.93 -9.49 0.07
CA ASP A 586 -30.53 -9.16 -0.21
C ASP A 586 -29.94 -8.22 0.85
N GLU A 587 -28.61 -8.25 1.02
CA GLU A 587 -27.92 -7.49 2.07
C GLU A 587 -28.20 -5.98 1.99
N LEU A 588 -28.17 -5.40 0.79
CA LEU A 588 -28.48 -3.99 0.55
C LEU A 588 -29.89 -3.63 1.04
N MET A 589 -30.86 -4.52 0.85
CA MET A 589 -32.24 -4.30 1.25
C MET A 589 -32.44 -4.44 2.77
N ARG A 590 -31.76 -5.42 3.37
CA ARG A 590 -31.77 -5.65 4.83
C ARG A 590 -31.20 -4.47 5.60
N ARG A 591 -30.07 -3.89 5.15
CA ARG A 591 -29.40 -2.78 5.85
C ARG A 591 -30.23 -1.49 5.86
N PHE A 592 -30.97 -1.18 4.80
CA PHE A 592 -31.53 0.17 4.61
C PHE A 592 -33.07 0.26 4.60
N ASN A 593 -33.81 -0.84 4.47
CA ASN A 593 -35.26 -0.77 4.27
C ASN A 593 -36.08 -1.92 4.89
N ALA A 594 -35.66 -2.47 6.04
CA ALA A 594 -36.34 -3.59 6.71
C ALA A 594 -37.87 -3.39 6.89
N ALA A 595 -38.31 -2.21 7.35
CA ALA A 595 -39.74 -1.92 7.58
C ALA A 595 -40.57 -1.82 6.29
N MET A 596 -39.96 -1.37 5.19
CA MET A 596 -40.64 -1.27 3.89
C MET A 596 -40.68 -2.62 3.19
N VAL A 597 -39.60 -3.41 3.29
CA VAL A 597 -39.56 -4.81 2.87
C VAL A 597 -40.65 -5.61 3.58
N GLU A 598 -40.78 -5.48 4.90
CA GLU A 598 -41.83 -6.13 5.69
C GLU A 598 -43.24 -5.70 5.25
N THR A 599 -43.45 -4.40 5.00
CA THR A 599 -44.73 -3.88 4.50
C THR A 599 -45.05 -4.39 3.10
N ALA A 600 -44.06 -4.44 2.21
CA ALA A 600 -44.19 -4.96 0.86
C ALA A 600 -44.52 -6.47 0.89
N MET A 601 -43.79 -7.25 1.68
CA MET A 601 -44.02 -8.69 1.88
C MET A 601 -45.40 -8.99 2.48
N THR A 602 -45.91 -8.11 3.35
CA THR A 602 -47.22 -8.28 4.00
C THR A 602 -48.40 -7.85 3.10
N ARG A 603 -48.23 -6.80 2.28
CA ARG A 603 -49.31 -6.25 1.43
C ARG A 603 -49.37 -6.85 0.02
N LEU A 604 -48.22 -7.17 -0.57
CA LEU A 604 -48.15 -7.79 -1.89
C LEU A 604 -48.31 -9.31 -1.71
N LYS A 605 -49.53 -9.82 -1.92
CA LYS A 605 -49.82 -11.27 -2.00
C LYS A 605 -49.30 -11.88 -3.31
N VAL A 606 -48.08 -11.52 -3.70
CA VAL A 606 -47.41 -12.04 -4.90
C VAL A 606 -46.74 -13.36 -4.52
N PRO A 607 -46.95 -14.45 -5.27
CA PRO A 607 -46.23 -15.70 -5.06
C PRO A 607 -44.71 -15.48 -5.11
N ASP A 608 -43.95 -16.25 -4.34
CA ASP A 608 -42.50 -16.03 -4.20
C ASP A 608 -41.73 -16.18 -5.52
N GLU A 609 -42.23 -17.01 -6.44
CA GLU A 609 -41.68 -17.31 -7.78
C GLU A 609 -41.94 -16.22 -8.83
N VAL A 610 -42.83 -15.25 -8.56
CA VAL A 610 -43.23 -14.24 -9.56
C VAL A 610 -42.45 -12.94 -9.35
N PRO A 611 -41.77 -12.40 -10.39
CA PRO A 611 -41.08 -11.12 -10.30
C PRO A 611 -42.01 -9.96 -9.91
N ILE A 612 -41.53 -9.12 -9.00
CA ILE A 612 -42.24 -7.93 -8.50
C ILE A 612 -41.95 -6.75 -9.42
N GLU A 613 -42.79 -6.55 -10.42
CA GLU A 613 -42.72 -5.38 -11.31
C GLU A 613 -43.47 -4.18 -10.73
N HIS A 614 -42.92 -3.56 -9.69
CA HIS A 614 -43.54 -2.39 -9.06
C HIS A 614 -42.57 -1.19 -8.95
N LYS A 615 -42.95 -0.05 -9.55
CA LYS A 615 -42.12 1.18 -9.59
C LYS A 615 -41.64 1.65 -8.21
N MET A 616 -42.40 1.38 -7.15
CA MET A 616 -42.01 1.71 -5.76
C MET A 616 -40.76 0.92 -5.33
N VAL A 617 -40.69 -0.38 -5.66
CA VAL A 617 -39.60 -1.28 -5.26
C VAL A 617 -38.32 -0.88 -6.00
N THR A 618 -38.39 -0.65 -7.31
CA THR A 618 -37.25 -0.14 -8.10
C THR A 618 -36.71 1.19 -7.56
N ARG A 619 -37.60 2.11 -7.14
CA ARG A 619 -37.18 3.38 -6.52
C ARG A 619 -36.51 3.16 -5.17
N ALA A 620 -37.03 2.25 -4.36
CA ALA A 620 -36.46 1.93 -3.05
C ALA A 620 -35.06 1.32 -3.17
N ILE A 621 -34.85 0.38 -4.10
CA ILE A 621 -33.54 -0.21 -4.39
C ILE A 621 -32.55 0.88 -4.79
N ARG A 622 -32.93 1.76 -5.73
CA ARG A 622 -32.04 2.84 -6.15
C ARG A 622 -31.77 3.83 -5.02
N SER A 623 -32.75 4.09 -4.14
CA SER A 623 -32.58 4.95 -2.96
C SER A 623 -31.61 4.34 -1.96
N ALA A 624 -31.73 3.04 -1.66
CA ALA A 624 -30.84 2.33 -0.75
C ALA A 624 -29.39 2.38 -1.26
N GLN A 625 -29.17 2.09 -2.54
CA GLN A 625 -27.84 2.18 -3.16
C GLN A 625 -27.27 3.61 -3.11
N THR A 626 -28.10 4.62 -3.36
CA THR A 626 -27.66 6.03 -3.29
C THR A 626 -27.27 6.44 -1.86
N GLN A 627 -27.96 5.92 -0.85
CA GLN A 627 -27.60 6.17 0.56
C GLN A 627 -26.26 5.51 0.93
N VAL A 628 -25.99 4.30 0.45
CA VAL A 628 -24.68 3.64 0.63
C VAL A 628 -23.57 4.45 -0.04
N GLU A 629 -23.77 4.90 -1.28
CA GLU A 629 -22.83 5.76 -2.00
C GLU A 629 -22.53 7.05 -1.21
N GLN A 630 -23.56 7.70 -0.67
CA GLN A 630 -23.40 8.90 0.16
C GLN A 630 -22.65 8.62 1.46
N GLN A 631 -22.99 7.54 2.16
CA GLN A 631 -22.30 7.14 3.39
C GLN A 631 -20.81 6.86 3.12
N ASN A 632 -20.50 6.12 2.05
CA ASN A 632 -19.12 5.84 1.66
C ASN A 632 -18.36 7.13 1.29
N MET A 633 -18.98 8.06 0.58
CA MET A 633 -18.40 9.37 0.28
C MET A 633 -18.13 10.19 1.56
N GLU A 634 -19.05 10.15 2.54
CA GLU A 634 -18.85 10.83 3.84
C GLU A 634 -17.70 10.22 4.63
N VAL A 635 -17.59 8.88 4.67
CA VAL A 635 -16.47 8.18 5.30
C VAL A 635 -15.14 8.63 4.69
N ARG A 636 -15.01 8.61 3.36
CA ARG A 636 -13.78 9.09 2.69
C ARG A 636 -13.46 10.54 2.97
N LYS A 637 -14.48 11.40 2.92
CA LYS A 637 -14.33 12.82 3.21
C LYS A 637 -13.83 13.04 4.64
N ASN A 638 -14.34 12.27 5.60
CA ASN A 638 -13.88 12.34 6.98
C ASN A 638 -12.45 11.81 7.13
N VAL A 639 -12.12 10.66 6.55
CA VAL A 639 -10.74 10.12 6.54
C VAL A 639 -9.75 11.14 6.00
N LEU A 640 -10.05 11.76 4.85
CA LEU A 640 -9.21 12.81 4.27
C LEU A 640 -9.09 14.04 5.17
N LYS A 641 -10.19 14.53 5.75
CA LYS A 641 -10.18 15.72 6.62
C LYS A 641 -9.24 15.58 7.82
N TYR A 642 -9.27 14.42 8.49
CA TYR A 642 -8.37 14.17 9.61
C TYR A 642 -6.92 14.01 9.13
N ASP A 643 -6.69 13.30 8.01
CA ASP A 643 -5.34 13.18 7.44
C ASP A 643 -4.81 14.51 6.88
N GLU A 644 -5.64 15.49 6.50
CA GLU A 644 -5.15 16.81 6.06
C GLU A 644 -4.40 17.55 7.18
N VAL A 645 -4.81 17.37 8.44
CA VAL A 645 -4.10 17.93 9.60
C VAL A 645 -2.74 17.23 9.78
N LEU A 646 -2.74 15.89 9.80
CA LEU A 646 -1.51 15.09 9.89
C LEU A 646 -0.59 15.31 8.69
N ASN A 647 -1.12 15.51 7.48
CA ASN A 647 -0.34 15.73 6.28
C ASN A 647 0.48 17.02 6.34
N GLN A 648 -0.08 18.08 6.93
CA GLN A 648 0.66 19.34 7.12
C GLN A 648 1.86 19.13 8.06
N GLN A 649 1.65 18.43 9.17
CA GLN A 649 2.70 18.10 10.14
C GLN A 649 3.76 17.17 9.52
N ARG A 650 3.30 16.10 8.88
CA ARG A 650 4.14 15.11 8.19
C ARG A 650 4.99 15.74 7.10
N SER A 651 4.45 16.67 6.32
CA SER A 651 5.21 17.36 5.26
C SER A 651 6.41 18.12 5.84
N VAL A 652 6.26 18.76 7.00
CA VAL A 652 7.37 19.45 7.68
C VAL A 652 8.40 18.42 8.13
N ILE A 653 7.97 17.39 8.85
CA ILE A 653 8.87 16.37 9.41
C ILE A 653 9.63 15.61 8.32
N TYR A 654 8.96 15.23 7.23
CA TYR A 654 9.59 14.50 6.13
C TYR A 654 10.54 15.37 5.32
N THR A 655 10.23 16.67 5.18
CA THR A 655 11.17 17.62 4.56
C THR A 655 12.43 17.76 5.39
N GLU A 656 12.30 18.00 6.69
CA GLU A 656 13.45 18.11 7.60
C GLU A 656 14.26 16.81 7.65
N ARG A 657 13.58 15.65 7.75
CA ARG A 657 14.24 14.34 7.69
C ARG A 657 15.07 14.18 6.41
N ARG A 658 14.49 14.54 5.26
CA ARG A 658 15.17 14.38 3.97
C ARG A 658 16.41 15.27 3.85
N ARG A 659 16.35 16.50 4.37
CA ARG A 659 17.51 17.41 4.42
C ARG A 659 18.66 16.83 5.25
N VAL A 660 18.33 16.23 6.40
CA VAL A 660 19.29 15.53 7.25
C VAL A 660 19.90 14.31 6.53
N LEU A 661 19.08 13.52 5.83
CA LEU A 661 19.54 12.35 5.07
C LEU A 661 20.40 12.71 3.86
N GLU A 662 20.11 13.82 3.17
CA GLU A 662 20.86 14.32 2.01
C GLU A 662 22.25 14.88 2.37
N GLY A 663 22.57 14.93 3.66
CA GLY A 663 23.89 15.34 4.12
C GLY A 663 24.08 16.85 4.19
N GLU A 664 23.00 17.64 4.25
CA GLU A 664 23.06 19.09 4.42
C GLU A 664 23.86 19.43 5.70
N ASP A 665 24.62 20.54 5.66
CA ASP A 665 25.35 21.03 6.83
C ASP A 665 24.35 21.58 7.86
N LEU A 666 24.22 20.88 8.98
CA LEU A 666 23.26 21.20 10.04
C LEU A 666 23.79 22.21 11.04
N ARG A 667 25.04 22.70 10.93
CA ARG A 667 25.66 23.58 11.93
C ARG A 667 24.81 24.80 12.26
N GLU A 668 24.38 25.52 11.22
CA GLU A 668 23.55 26.72 11.40
C GLU A 668 22.19 26.38 12.00
N GLN A 669 21.61 25.24 11.62
CA GLN A 669 20.35 24.77 12.18
C GLN A 669 20.50 24.42 13.66
N VAL A 670 21.58 23.75 14.05
CA VAL A 670 21.90 23.43 15.45
C VAL A 670 22.11 24.69 16.27
N LYS A 671 22.82 25.70 15.74
CA LYS A 671 22.95 27.01 16.40
C LYS A 671 21.61 27.70 16.59
N HIS A 672 20.72 27.65 15.61
CA HIS A 672 19.35 28.15 15.76
C HIS A 672 18.56 27.38 16.81
N MET A 673 18.67 26.04 16.85
CA MET A 673 18.04 25.24 17.91
C MET A 673 18.58 25.62 19.29
N LEU A 674 19.89 25.86 19.40
CA LEU A 674 20.54 26.28 20.64
C LEU A 674 20.02 27.63 21.13
N ASP A 675 19.95 28.63 20.24
CA ASP A 675 19.40 29.94 20.55
C ASP A 675 17.91 29.89 20.93
N ASP A 676 17.10 29.10 20.22
CA ASP A 676 15.68 28.89 20.53
C ASP A 676 15.49 28.27 21.92
N VAL A 677 16.21 27.18 22.21
CA VAL A 677 16.12 26.45 23.49
C VAL A 677 16.56 27.36 24.64
N ILE A 678 17.73 28.00 24.53
CA ILE A 678 18.22 28.92 25.57
C ILE A 678 17.25 30.09 25.75
N GLY A 679 16.76 30.65 24.64
CA GLY A 679 15.77 31.72 24.66
C GLY A 679 14.48 31.33 25.40
N ALA A 680 14.02 30.09 25.23
CA ALA A 680 12.86 29.55 25.94
C ALA A 680 13.11 29.41 27.45
N TYR A 681 14.27 28.86 27.84
CA TYR A 681 14.67 28.75 29.25
C TYR A 681 14.79 30.10 29.94
N VAL A 682 15.47 31.06 29.31
CA VAL A 682 15.60 32.43 29.83
C VAL A 682 14.22 33.07 29.96
N LYS A 683 13.40 33.04 28.90
CA LYS A 683 12.06 33.62 28.93
C LYS A 683 11.17 33.01 30.02
N GLY A 684 11.27 31.70 30.25
CA GLY A 684 10.54 31.01 31.32
C GLY A 684 10.98 31.44 32.71
N ALA A 685 12.28 31.62 32.93
CA ALA A 685 12.85 32.07 34.20
C ALA A 685 12.63 33.58 34.46
N THR A 686 12.46 34.38 33.41
CA THR A 686 12.29 35.85 33.48
C THR A 686 10.84 36.30 33.18
N ALA A 687 9.86 35.39 33.21
CA ALA A 687 8.47 35.68 32.81
C ALA A 687 7.71 36.57 33.81
N GLU A 688 8.03 36.43 35.11
CA GLU A 688 7.36 37.11 36.22
C GLU A 688 8.39 37.82 37.10
N GLY A 689 7.99 38.93 37.73
CA GLY A 689 8.83 39.68 38.66
C GLY A 689 9.83 40.65 38.00
N TYR A 690 10.58 41.36 38.84
CA TYR A 690 11.71 42.19 38.41
C TYR A 690 12.99 41.36 38.36
N SER A 691 14.09 41.92 37.83
CA SER A 691 15.38 41.22 37.72
C SER A 691 15.90 40.64 39.05
N GLU A 692 15.50 41.22 40.18
CA GLU A 692 15.83 40.77 41.54
C GLU A 692 15.01 39.54 42.00
N ASP A 693 13.86 39.28 41.37
CA ASP A 693 12.94 38.18 41.70
C ASP A 693 13.17 36.92 40.84
N TRP A 694 14.09 36.98 39.87
CA TRP A 694 14.37 35.87 38.96
C TRP A 694 15.13 34.74 39.67
N ASP A 695 14.67 33.50 39.48
CA ASP A 695 15.32 32.30 40.02
C ASP A 695 16.48 31.85 39.10
N LEU A 696 17.59 32.58 39.17
CA LEU A 696 18.79 32.32 38.37
C LEU A 696 19.48 31.01 38.77
N GLU A 697 19.35 30.57 40.02
CA GLU A 697 19.91 29.29 40.49
C GLU A 697 19.23 28.10 39.80
N LYS A 698 17.89 28.15 39.70
CA LYS A 698 17.12 27.15 38.96
C LYS A 698 17.41 27.19 37.46
N LEU A 699 17.54 28.39 36.88
CA LEU A 699 17.93 28.55 35.47
C LEU A 699 19.30 27.91 35.19
N TRP A 700 20.32 28.21 35.98
CA TRP A 700 21.66 27.63 35.80
C TRP A 700 21.69 26.12 36.03
N SER A 701 20.89 25.62 36.99
CA SER A 701 20.76 24.18 37.23
C SER A 701 20.17 23.46 36.02
N ALA A 702 19.19 24.07 35.35
CA ALA A 702 18.61 23.53 34.12
C ALA A 702 19.58 23.64 32.93
N LEU A 703 20.28 24.77 32.75
CA LEU A 703 21.24 24.93 31.65
C LEU A 703 22.42 23.95 31.74
N LYS A 704 22.88 23.62 32.95
CA LYS A 704 23.94 22.63 33.20
C LYS A 704 23.59 21.22 32.76
N THR A 705 22.31 20.86 32.62
CA THR A 705 21.92 19.55 32.08
C THR A 705 22.02 19.53 30.55
N LEU A 706 21.87 20.68 29.90
CA LEU A 706 21.90 20.81 28.45
C LEU A 706 23.33 20.91 27.91
N TYR A 707 24.16 21.78 28.48
CA TYR A 707 25.52 22.04 27.99
C TYR A 707 26.48 22.41 29.13
N PRO A 708 27.81 22.31 28.91
CA PRO A 708 28.81 22.67 29.92
C PRO A 708 28.96 24.20 30.04
N VAL A 709 28.07 24.81 30.84
CA VAL A 709 28.07 26.25 31.16
C VAL A 709 29.43 26.66 31.74
N SER A 710 30.03 27.72 31.20
CA SER A 710 31.36 28.20 31.62
C SER A 710 31.37 29.57 32.30
N ILE A 711 30.21 30.23 32.34
CA ILE A 711 29.98 31.51 33.01
C ILE A 711 29.19 31.32 34.31
N ASP A 712 29.52 32.10 35.34
CA ASP A 712 28.75 32.15 36.59
C ASP A 712 27.74 33.30 36.54
N TRP A 713 26.53 33.06 37.06
CA TRP A 713 25.47 34.07 37.05
C TRP A 713 25.75 35.22 38.03
N GLU A 714 26.53 34.96 39.08
CA GLU A 714 26.95 35.96 40.06
C GLU A 714 27.78 37.07 39.39
N ASP A 715 28.70 36.69 38.49
CA ASP A 715 29.52 37.63 37.70
C ASP A 715 28.67 38.51 36.77
N LEU A 716 27.55 37.98 36.26
CA LEU A 716 26.61 38.71 35.41
C LEU A 716 25.68 39.64 36.22
N ALA A 717 25.46 39.32 37.49
CA ALA A 717 24.64 40.09 38.41
C ALA A 717 25.41 41.24 39.10
N GLU A 718 26.74 41.11 39.25
CA GLU A 718 27.61 42.14 39.84
C GLU A 718 27.84 43.37 38.95
N ASP A 719 27.63 43.26 37.63
CA ASP A 719 27.66 44.38 36.69
C ASP A 719 26.38 45.24 36.83
N GLU A 720 26.33 46.07 37.88
CA GLU A 720 25.28 47.06 38.18
C GLU A 720 25.07 48.06 37.02
N GLU A 721 24.19 47.72 36.08
CA GLU A 721 23.16 48.59 35.46
C GLU A 721 22.29 47.70 34.53
N ASP A 722 21.09 47.35 35.01
CA ASP A 722 20.00 46.62 34.34
C ASP A 722 20.37 45.26 33.69
N LEU A 723 20.43 44.19 34.49
CA LEU A 723 20.36 42.81 33.99
C LEU A 723 19.00 42.58 33.31
N SER A 724 18.97 42.77 31.99
CA SER A 724 17.79 42.53 31.15
C SER A 724 17.73 41.09 30.66
N ASP A 725 16.52 40.61 30.37
CA ASP A 725 16.25 39.33 29.71
C ASP A 725 17.09 39.15 28.44
N LYS A 726 17.24 40.25 27.68
CA LYS A 726 18.01 40.30 26.45
C LYS A 726 19.51 40.13 26.69
N ARG A 727 20.08 40.85 27.67
CA ARG A 727 21.50 40.74 28.01
C ARG A 727 21.83 39.35 28.56
N LEU A 728 20.93 38.80 29.37
CA LEU A 728 21.06 37.45 29.92
C LEU A 728 21.05 36.39 28.82
N ARG A 729 20.09 36.46 27.89
CA ARG A 729 20.05 35.57 26.71
C ARG A 729 21.30 35.71 25.85
N GLU A 730 21.70 36.94 25.50
CA GLU A 730 22.88 37.18 24.65
C GLU A 730 24.16 36.59 25.28
N ALA A 731 24.34 36.73 26.59
CA ALA A 731 25.49 36.16 27.31
C ALA A 731 25.48 34.62 27.31
N ILE A 732 24.33 34.00 27.62
CA ILE A 732 24.20 32.54 27.70
C ILE A 732 24.33 31.90 26.31
N VAL A 733 23.74 32.52 25.28
CA VAL A 733 23.86 32.03 23.89
C VAL A 733 25.32 32.10 23.42
N ALA A 734 26.03 33.20 23.70
CA ALA A 734 27.44 33.32 23.35
C ALA A 734 28.32 32.27 24.07
N ASP A 735 28.06 31.98 25.34
CA ASP A 735 28.74 30.91 26.08
C ASP A 735 28.47 29.53 25.46
N ALA A 736 27.21 29.26 25.13
CA ALA A 736 26.79 28.00 24.55
C ALA A 736 27.36 27.78 23.13
N GLU A 737 27.39 28.82 22.30
CA GLU A 737 28.05 28.77 20.98
C GLU A 737 29.54 28.46 21.11
N ALA A 738 30.23 29.11 22.07
CA ALA A 738 31.62 28.84 22.34
C ALA A 738 31.85 27.41 22.89
N ALA A 739 30.92 26.90 23.70
CA ALA A 739 30.94 25.51 24.17
C ALA A 739 30.75 24.52 23.03
N TYR A 740 29.85 24.84 22.09
CA TYR A 740 29.60 24.03 20.91
C TYR A 740 30.81 24.00 19.96
N ASP A 741 31.46 25.15 19.72
CA ASP A 741 32.70 25.19 18.91
C ASP A 741 33.84 24.37 19.57
N ARG A 742 33.95 24.40 20.91
CA ARG A 742 34.89 23.52 21.65
C ARG A 742 34.55 22.04 21.47
N ARG A 743 33.25 21.72 21.49
CA ARG A 743 32.75 20.36 21.33
C ARG A 743 33.00 19.83 19.91
N GLU A 744 32.78 20.66 18.89
CA GLU A 744 33.11 20.37 17.50
C GLU A 744 34.60 20.03 17.34
N ALA A 745 35.48 20.87 17.90
CA ALA A 745 36.93 20.62 17.88
C ALA A 745 37.34 19.34 18.64
N GLU A 746 36.65 19.00 19.73
CA GLU A 746 36.88 17.78 20.50
C GLU A 746 36.52 16.52 19.71
N VAL A 747 35.35 16.50 19.07
CA VAL A 747 34.83 15.36 18.32
C VAL A 747 35.65 15.16 17.04
N ASP A 748 35.89 16.22 16.28
CA ASP A 748 36.69 16.15 15.05
C ASP A 748 38.14 15.76 15.36
N GLY A 749 38.72 16.26 16.46
CA GLY A 749 40.05 15.88 16.91
C GLY A 749 40.19 14.41 17.35
N LYS A 750 39.09 13.75 17.74
CA LYS A 750 39.08 12.34 18.17
C LYS A 750 38.80 11.35 17.03
N VAL A 751 37.93 11.72 16.08
CA VAL A 751 37.37 10.79 15.08
C VAL A 751 37.80 11.12 13.65
N GLY A 752 38.11 12.40 13.37
CA GLY A 752 38.48 12.91 12.05
C GLY A 752 37.64 14.11 11.63
N ASP A 753 38.14 14.90 10.66
CA ASP A 753 37.47 16.09 10.15
C ASP A 753 36.05 15.75 9.64
N GLY A 754 35.04 16.53 10.04
CA GLY A 754 33.64 16.34 9.63
C GLY A 754 32.86 15.31 10.45
N ALA A 755 33.45 14.70 11.48
CA ALA A 755 32.76 13.79 12.38
C ALA A 755 31.60 14.46 13.15
N THR A 756 31.76 15.74 13.51
CA THR A 756 30.71 16.50 14.20
C THR A 756 29.44 16.64 13.35
N ARG A 757 29.58 16.84 12.03
CA ARG A 757 28.43 16.93 11.12
C ARG A 757 27.67 15.59 11.02
N GLU A 758 28.38 14.47 11.05
CA GLU A 758 27.75 13.14 11.09
C GLU A 758 27.07 12.87 12.44
N LEU A 759 27.68 13.33 13.54
CA LEU A 759 27.07 13.26 14.86
C LEU A 759 25.75 14.03 14.91
N GLU A 760 25.73 15.26 14.40
CA GLU A 760 24.52 16.09 14.29
C GLU A 760 23.42 15.39 13.53
N ARG A 761 23.73 14.85 12.36
CA ARG A 761 22.75 14.12 11.56
C ARG A 761 22.15 12.96 12.33
N ARG A 762 22.99 12.11 12.96
CA ARG A 762 22.50 10.94 13.71
C ARG A 762 21.67 11.30 14.92
N VAL A 763 22.10 12.30 15.69
CA VAL A 763 21.37 12.76 16.88
C VAL A 763 20.02 13.33 16.46
N VAL A 764 20.00 14.29 15.52
CA VAL A 764 18.76 14.94 15.07
C VAL A 764 17.81 13.90 14.46
N LEU A 765 18.29 13.00 13.61
CA LEU A 765 17.46 11.96 12.98
C LEU A 765 16.86 11.01 14.03
N SER A 766 17.66 10.56 15.00
CA SER A 766 17.23 9.65 16.06
C SER A 766 16.17 10.28 16.97
N VAL A 767 16.38 11.53 17.39
CA VAL A 767 15.42 12.27 18.23
C VAL A 767 14.15 12.54 17.45
N LEU A 768 14.26 13.01 16.20
CA LEU A 768 13.13 13.29 15.33
C LEU A 768 12.25 12.05 15.15
N ASP A 769 12.84 10.89 14.85
CA ASP A 769 12.08 9.64 14.66
C ASP A 769 11.35 9.18 15.91
N ARG A 770 12.01 9.29 17.07
CA ARG A 770 11.39 8.87 18.32
C ARG A 770 10.24 9.81 18.70
N LYS A 771 10.47 11.13 18.66
CA LYS A 771 9.45 12.15 18.99
C LYS A 771 8.28 12.13 18.01
N TRP A 772 8.54 11.96 16.71
CA TRP A 772 7.49 11.87 15.71
C TRP A 772 6.63 10.63 15.91
N ARG A 773 7.22 9.48 16.25
CA ARG A 773 6.50 8.24 16.53
C ARG A 773 5.64 8.35 17.80
N GLU A 774 6.18 8.95 18.86
CA GLU A 774 5.42 9.29 20.07
C GLU A 774 4.22 10.19 19.69
N HIS A 775 4.43 11.24 18.90
CA HIS A 775 3.37 12.12 18.44
C HIS A 775 2.31 11.41 17.59
N LEU A 776 2.69 10.51 16.68
CA LEU A 776 1.73 9.71 15.91
C LEU A 776 0.85 8.84 16.80
N TYR A 777 1.43 8.22 17.84
CA TYR A 777 0.67 7.48 18.84
C TYR A 777 -0.36 8.38 19.52
N GLU A 778 0.07 9.53 20.05
CA GLU A 778 -0.83 10.49 20.71
C GLU A 778 -1.95 11.01 19.78
N MET A 779 -1.62 11.24 18.50
CA MET A 779 -2.57 11.71 17.49
C MET A 779 -3.64 10.66 17.15
N ASP A 780 -3.31 9.38 17.21
CA ASP A 780 -4.28 8.29 17.04
C ASP A 780 -5.28 8.28 18.22
N TYR A 781 -4.81 8.41 19.47
CA TYR A 781 -5.70 8.53 20.64
C TYR A 781 -6.57 9.79 20.58
N LEU A 782 -5.98 10.93 20.21
CA LEU A 782 -6.72 12.18 20.09
C LEU A 782 -7.85 12.02 19.07
N LYS A 783 -7.57 11.39 17.92
CA LYS A 783 -8.57 11.16 16.86
C LYS A 783 -9.74 10.28 17.33
N GLU A 784 -9.49 9.28 18.17
CA GLU A 784 -10.54 8.45 18.75
C GLU A 784 -11.34 9.20 19.82
N GLY A 785 -10.66 9.93 20.71
CA GLY A 785 -11.28 10.64 21.83
C GLY A 785 -12.10 11.86 21.41
N ILE A 786 -11.75 12.53 20.31
CA ILE A 786 -12.40 13.77 19.87
C ILE A 786 -13.88 13.58 19.52
N GLY A 787 -14.27 12.37 19.09
CA GLY A 787 -15.65 12.04 18.73
C GLY A 787 -16.64 12.18 19.89
N LEU A 788 -16.17 11.97 21.13
CA LEU A 788 -16.99 12.11 22.34
C LEU A 788 -17.28 13.58 22.69
N ARG A 789 -16.40 14.51 22.29
CA ARG A 789 -16.56 15.95 22.53
C ARG A 789 -17.60 16.61 21.61
N ALA A 790 -18.06 15.91 20.56
CA ALA A 790 -19.15 16.34 19.69
C ALA A 790 -20.47 16.60 20.45
N MET A 791 -20.61 16.06 21.67
CA MET A 791 -21.77 16.30 22.54
C MET A 791 -21.88 17.76 23.01
N ALA A 792 -20.80 18.56 22.96
CA ALA A 792 -20.76 19.95 23.44
C ALA A 792 -21.02 21.01 22.34
N GLN A 793 -21.64 20.66 21.21
CA GLN A 793 -21.91 21.55 20.05
C GLN A 793 -20.67 22.20 19.41
N ARG A 794 -19.46 21.69 19.68
CA ARG A 794 -18.23 22.12 18.98
C ARG A 794 -17.90 21.16 17.84
N ASP A 795 -17.36 21.70 16.74
CA ASP A 795 -16.93 20.88 15.60
C ASP A 795 -15.68 20.06 15.99
N PRO A 796 -15.75 18.71 16.03
CA PRO A 796 -14.63 17.87 16.44
C PRO A 796 -13.38 18.09 15.59
N LEU A 797 -13.52 18.42 14.30
CA LEU A 797 -12.36 18.62 13.43
C LEU A 797 -11.58 19.88 13.80
N ILE A 798 -12.25 20.93 14.30
CA ILE A 798 -11.60 22.17 14.71
C ILE A 798 -10.80 21.94 15.99
N GLU A 799 -11.38 21.24 16.96
CA GLU A 799 -10.67 20.90 18.21
C GLU A 799 -9.50 19.93 17.92
N TYR A 800 -9.70 18.92 17.08
CA TYR A 800 -8.62 18.02 16.64
C TYR A 800 -7.46 18.79 15.99
N ARG A 801 -7.77 19.76 15.12
CA ARG A 801 -6.76 20.60 14.48
C ARG A 801 -6.01 21.48 15.48
N ARG A 802 -6.72 22.04 16.47
CA ARG A 802 -6.14 22.92 17.48
C ARG A 802 -5.23 22.13 18.42
N GLU A 803 -5.76 21.09 19.06
CA GLU A 803 -4.99 20.24 19.99
C GLU A 803 -3.84 19.54 19.27
N GLY A 804 -4.08 19.00 18.08
CA GLY A 804 -3.02 18.39 17.29
C GLY A 804 -1.91 19.36 16.89
N PHE A 805 -2.22 20.64 16.69
CA PHE A 805 -1.22 21.68 16.40
C PHE A 805 -0.43 22.06 17.66
N ASP A 806 -1.09 22.19 18.81
CA ASP A 806 -0.45 22.48 20.09
C ASP A 806 0.51 21.33 20.49
N MET A 807 0.07 20.07 20.32
CA MET A 807 0.91 18.88 20.54
C MET A 807 2.10 18.83 19.57
N PHE A 808 1.89 19.16 18.30
CA PHE A 808 2.97 19.21 17.31
C PHE A 808 4.02 20.27 17.65
N HIS A 809 3.59 21.46 18.10
CA HIS A 809 4.53 22.49 18.58
C HIS A 809 5.30 22.03 19.81
N ALA A 810 4.62 21.43 20.80
CA ALA A 810 5.29 20.89 21.98
C ALA A 810 6.31 19.80 21.62
N MET A 811 5.98 18.92 20.67
CA MET A 811 6.89 17.92 20.13
C MET A 811 8.12 18.57 19.47
N LEU A 812 7.94 19.61 18.66
CA LEU A 812 9.05 20.31 18.01
C LEU A 812 9.98 20.99 19.01
N GLU A 813 9.45 21.64 20.04
CA GLU A 813 10.27 22.25 21.09
C GLU A 813 11.04 21.19 21.89
N SER A 814 10.39 20.09 22.24
CA SER A 814 11.05 18.96 22.90
C SER A 814 12.13 18.30 22.02
N LEU A 815 11.92 18.24 20.71
CA LEU A 815 12.91 17.75 19.75
C LEU A 815 14.16 18.63 19.75
N LYS A 816 14.02 19.96 19.70
CA LYS A 816 15.15 20.90 19.73
C LYS A 816 15.95 20.75 21.02
N GLU A 817 15.27 20.76 22.15
CA GLU A 817 15.89 20.67 23.48
C GLU A 817 16.69 19.37 23.63
N GLU A 818 16.08 18.24 23.29
CA GLU A 818 16.73 16.94 23.43
C GLU A 818 17.87 16.75 22.43
N SER A 819 17.73 17.28 21.21
CA SER A 819 18.82 17.27 20.22
C SER A 819 20.04 18.03 20.73
N VAL A 820 19.85 19.24 21.25
CA VAL A 820 20.93 20.05 21.85
C VAL A 820 21.57 19.31 23.03
N GLY A 821 20.75 18.78 23.96
CA GLY A 821 21.26 18.06 25.12
C GLY A 821 22.09 16.82 24.75
N LEU A 822 21.64 16.05 23.75
CA LEU A 822 22.40 14.88 23.28
C LEU A 822 23.70 15.28 22.56
N LEU A 823 23.71 16.37 21.78
CA LEU A 823 24.91 16.81 21.07
C LEU A 823 26.07 17.14 22.02
N PHE A 824 25.78 17.79 23.14
CA PHE A 824 26.79 18.11 24.15
C PHE A 824 27.21 16.88 24.97
N ASN A 825 26.27 16.01 25.32
CA ASN A 825 26.50 14.99 26.36
C ASN A 825 26.81 13.58 25.83
N VAL A 826 26.52 13.28 24.56
CA VAL A 826 26.70 11.91 24.05
C VAL A 826 28.19 11.54 23.99
N GLN A 827 28.55 10.35 24.47
CA GLN A 827 29.93 9.91 24.42
C GLN A 827 30.27 9.43 23.00
N VAL A 828 31.36 9.96 22.45
CA VAL A 828 31.84 9.66 21.12
C VAL A 828 33.16 8.90 21.23
N GLU A 829 33.18 7.66 20.72
CA GLU A 829 34.37 6.83 20.61
C GLU A 829 34.69 6.57 19.13
N ALA A 830 35.99 6.52 18.79
CA ALA A 830 36.44 6.09 17.47
C ALA A 830 36.26 4.58 17.33
N ALA A 831 35.59 4.12 16.28
CA ALA A 831 35.45 2.69 16.02
C ALA A 831 36.83 2.03 15.77
N GLU A 832 37.15 0.96 16.48
CA GLU A 832 38.26 0.08 16.10
C GLU A 832 37.95 -0.56 14.73
N PRO A 833 38.93 -0.69 13.82
CA PRO A 833 38.70 -1.32 12.53
C PRO A 833 38.25 -2.76 12.75
N GLU A 834 37.07 -3.11 12.22
CA GLU A 834 36.63 -4.50 12.20
C GLU A 834 37.69 -5.35 11.46
N PRO A 835 38.08 -6.51 12.01
CA PRO A 835 38.84 -7.46 11.23
C PRO A 835 37.99 -7.80 10.00
N ALA A 836 38.60 -7.65 8.82
CA ALA A 836 37.95 -7.95 7.55
C ALA A 836 37.19 -9.28 7.64
N PRO A 837 35.96 -9.39 7.11
CA PRO A 837 35.25 -10.66 7.09
C PRO A 837 36.16 -11.70 6.44
N GLU A 838 36.52 -12.74 7.19
CA GLU A 838 37.19 -13.90 6.63
C GLU A 838 36.27 -14.41 5.50
N GLU A 839 36.77 -14.36 4.26
CA GLU A 839 36.10 -15.00 3.15
C GLU A 839 35.74 -16.43 3.56
N PRO A 840 34.49 -16.90 3.34
CA PRO A 840 34.14 -18.26 3.66
C PRO A 840 35.03 -19.19 2.83
N SER A 841 36.04 -19.77 3.49
CA SER A 841 36.90 -20.75 2.87
C SER A 841 36.01 -21.94 2.50
N VAL A 842 35.71 -22.06 1.22
CA VAL A 842 34.99 -23.21 0.66
C VAL A 842 35.78 -24.46 1.06
N PRO A 843 35.22 -25.38 1.87
CA PRO A 843 35.94 -26.59 2.19
C PRO A 843 35.98 -27.45 0.92
N VAL A 844 37.12 -27.45 0.23
CA VAL A 844 37.41 -28.44 -0.80
C VAL A 844 37.55 -29.78 -0.11
N SER A 845 36.46 -30.54 -0.09
CA SER A 845 36.43 -31.94 0.32
C SER A 845 37.16 -32.78 -0.73
N VAL A 846 38.48 -32.94 -0.55
CA VAL A 846 39.23 -33.96 -1.28
C VAL A 846 38.99 -35.30 -0.60
N SER A 847 38.10 -36.10 -1.19
CA SER A 847 37.97 -37.52 -0.92
C SER A 847 39.31 -38.24 -1.09
N ARG A 848 39.82 -38.89 -0.03
CA ARG A 848 40.63 -40.11 -0.17
C ARG A 848 40.35 -41.10 0.95
N ALA A 849 40.16 -42.34 0.51
CA ALA A 849 39.75 -43.51 1.26
C ALA A 849 40.84 -44.07 2.20
N ASP A 850 40.34 -44.57 3.33
CA ASP A 850 40.75 -45.71 4.16
C ASP A 850 42.22 -45.97 4.56
N GLY A 851 42.42 -46.12 5.88
CA GLY A 851 43.56 -46.85 6.44
C GLY A 851 43.85 -46.64 7.94
N ASN A 852 43.06 -47.29 8.81
CA ASN A 852 43.39 -47.90 10.13
C ASN A 852 44.59 -47.39 10.98
N GLY A 853 44.36 -47.16 12.30
CA GLY A 853 45.34 -47.50 13.35
C GLY A 853 45.59 -46.49 14.50
N GLN A 854 45.03 -46.81 15.68
CA GLN A 854 45.39 -46.48 17.08
C GLN A 854 46.62 -45.59 17.46
N ALA A 855 46.31 -44.60 18.31
CA ALA A 855 46.84 -44.33 19.67
C ALA A 855 48.25 -43.72 19.97
N THR A 856 48.21 -42.81 20.96
CA THR A 856 49.22 -42.34 21.96
C THR A 856 50.25 -41.23 21.66
N ASP A 857 50.19 -40.20 22.52
CA ASP A 857 51.21 -39.37 23.18
C ASP A 857 52.50 -38.87 22.48
N GLY A 858 52.80 -37.58 22.73
CA GLY A 858 54.15 -37.15 23.15
C GLY A 858 54.99 -36.26 22.22
N ARG A 859 55.15 -35.00 22.65
CA ARG A 859 56.23 -33.99 22.42
C ARG A 859 57.39 -34.23 21.40
N SER A 860 57.64 -33.13 20.68
CA SER A 860 58.92 -32.47 20.32
C SER A 860 59.87 -32.98 19.20
N SER A 861 60.12 -32.03 18.29
CA SER A 861 61.36 -31.63 17.57
C SER A 861 62.05 -32.51 16.51
N ALA A 862 62.10 -31.93 15.30
CA ALA A 862 63.23 -31.73 14.39
C ALA A 862 64.04 -32.93 13.81
N GLY A 863 64.17 -32.93 12.47
CA GLY A 863 65.24 -33.63 11.76
C GLY A 863 64.94 -33.99 10.29
N GLN A 864 65.38 -33.16 9.35
CA GLN A 864 65.52 -33.40 7.90
C GLN A 864 66.46 -34.61 7.57
N PRO A 865 66.73 -34.96 6.29
CA PRO A 865 65.82 -35.34 5.19
C PRO A 865 66.36 -36.60 4.42
N GLN A 866 65.62 -37.12 3.41
CA GLN A 866 66.10 -37.19 2.01
C GLN A 866 65.22 -38.04 1.06
N SER A 867 64.76 -37.35 0.00
CA SER A 867 64.86 -37.75 -1.43
C SER A 867 63.82 -38.77 -1.97
N LYS A 868 63.32 -38.76 -3.21
CA LYS A 868 63.71 -38.23 -4.53
C LYS A 868 62.45 -38.07 -5.42
N SER A 869 62.49 -37.16 -6.40
CA SER A 869 62.50 -37.47 -7.84
C SER A 869 61.80 -36.43 -8.74
N THR A 870 62.06 -36.57 -10.03
CA THR A 870 62.17 -35.57 -11.09
C THR A 870 61.04 -35.61 -12.12
N ARG A 871 60.67 -34.41 -12.63
CA ARG A 871 60.40 -34.00 -14.04
C ARG A 871 59.37 -34.75 -14.96
N SER A 872 58.35 -33.97 -15.33
CA SER A 872 57.94 -33.51 -16.69
C SER A 872 57.11 -34.37 -17.68
N ARG A 873 56.26 -33.61 -18.42
CA ARG A 873 55.51 -33.86 -19.69
C ARG A 873 54.18 -34.64 -19.57
N GLY A 874 53.05 -34.24 -20.17
CA GLY A 874 52.68 -33.12 -21.04
C GLY A 874 51.30 -33.37 -21.72
N SER A 875 50.75 -32.34 -22.41
CA SER A 875 49.65 -32.35 -23.40
C SER A 875 48.19 -32.44 -22.86
N ARG A 876 47.17 -31.66 -23.28
CA ARG A 876 46.98 -30.63 -24.35
C ARG A 876 45.64 -29.88 -24.15
N SER A 877 45.60 -28.65 -24.71
CA SER A 877 44.48 -27.85 -25.29
C SER A 877 43.43 -27.23 -24.34
N SER A 878 42.99 -25.97 -24.49
CA SER A 878 43.10 -24.98 -25.59
C SER A 878 42.79 -23.55 -25.11
N ALA A 879 43.48 -22.56 -25.69
CA ALA A 879 43.14 -21.15 -26.02
C ALA A 879 42.17 -20.36 -25.10
N GLY A 880 42.41 -19.13 -24.65
CA GLY A 880 43.28 -18.02 -25.11
C GLY A 880 42.62 -16.69 -24.66
N PRO A 881 43.34 -15.54 -24.65
CA PRO A 881 43.15 -14.49 -23.64
C PRO A 881 42.72 -13.09 -24.16
N ALA A 882 42.54 -12.17 -23.19
CA ALA A 882 42.77 -10.72 -23.23
C ALA A 882 41.62 -9.77 -23.62
N LEU A 883 41.14 -8.99 -22.64
CA LEU A 883 40.97 -7.52 -22.67
C LEU A 883 40.29 -7.04 -21.37
N SER A 884 41.09 -6.83 -20.31
CA SER A 884 40.67 -6.16 -19.07
C SER A 884 41.66 -5.05 -18.74
N GLN A 885 41.74 -4.05 -19.61
CA GLN A 885 42.42 -2.78 -19.39
C GLN A 885 41.73 -1.75 -20.30
N LEU A 886 40.80 -0.97 -19.74
CA LEU A 886 40.46 0.41 -20.10
C LEU A 886 39.23 0.81 -19.28
N GLY A 887 39.43 1.77 -18.36
CA GLY A 887 38.34 2.33 -17.54
C GLY A 887 38.77 2.85 -16.17
N GLY A 888 39.98 3.40 -16.05
CA GLY A 888 40.37 4.19 -14.89
C GLY A 888 39.96 5.64 -15.09
N LEU A 889 38.94 6.08 -14.37
CA LEU A 889 38.75 7.45 -13.89
C LEU A 889 37.97 7.34 -12.58
N SER A 890 38.69 6.96 -11.51
CA SER A 890 38.23 7.14 -10.15
C SER A 890 38.28 8.64 -9.86
N ALA A 891 37.12 9.31 -9.90
CA ALA A 891 36.97 10.60 -9.26
C ALA A 891 36.84 10.33 -7.75
N ASP A 892 37.64 11.03 -6.95
CA ASP A 892 37.65 10.97 -5.51
C ASP A 892 36.24 11.14 -4.93
N SER A 893 35.67 10.04 -4.42
CA SER A 893 34.63 10.10 -3.41
C SER A 893 35.30 9.79 -2.09
N GLU A 894 35.56 10.82 -1.29
CA GLU A 894 35.88 10.68 0.13
C GLU A 894 34.84 9.74 0.75
N GLN A 895 35.28 8.54 1.15
CA GLN A 895 34.48 7.72 2.05
C GLN A 895 34.34 8.50 3.36
N PRO A 896 33.14 8.63 3.94
CA PRO A 896 33.01 9.29 5.23
C PRO A 896 33.86 8.54 6.27
N PRO A 897 34.47 9.26 7.24
CA PRO A 897 35.31 8.66 8.26
C PRO A 897 34.55 7.63 9.10
N THR A 898 35.32 6.70 9.66
CA THR A 898 34.94 5.55 10.50
C THR A 898 33.71 5.81 11.38
N ALA A 899 32.70 4.93 11.29
CA ALA A 899 31.39 5.10 11.91
C ALA A 899 31.45 5.43 13.42
N LEU A 900 30.88 6.57 13.81
CA LEU A 900 30.64 6.97 15.20
C LEU A 900 29.73 5.93 15.92
N ARG A 901 30.22 5.26 16.97
CA ARG A 901 29.38 4.41 17.82
C ARG A 901 29.05 5.16 19.11
N GLY A 902 27.78 5.55 19.28
CA GLY A 902 27.23 6.09 20.52
C GLY A 902 26.11 5.19 21.04
N LYS A 903 26.06 4.96 22.35
CA LYS A 903 25.01 4.15 22.99
C LYS A 903 23.64 4.80 22.78
N GLY A 904 22.75 4.15 22.02
CA GLY A 904 21.41 4.67 21.69
C GLY A 904 21.27 5.40 20.35
N LEU A 905 22.36 5.56 19.58
CA LEU A 905 22.37 6.22 18.25
C LEU A 905 22.40 5.23 17.07
N GLY A 906 22.22 3.93 17.34
CA GLY A 906 22.24 2.87 16.31
C GLY A 906 20.86 2.63 15.70
N GLN A 907 20.85 2.06 14.48
CA GLN A 907 19.63 1.58 13.82
C GLN A 907 18.90 0.58 14.74
N PRO A 908 17.57 0.67 14.92
CA PRO A 908 16.83 -0.29 15.72
C PRO A 908 16.96 -1.71 15.13
N GLU A 909 17.26 -2.71 15.97
CA GLU A 909 17.36 -4.11 15.56
C GLU A 909 16.07 -4.57 14.87
N ASN A 910 16.19 -5.34 13.77
CA ASN A 910 15.14 -5.91 12.92
C ASN A 910 13.76 -6.05 13.62
N GLN A 911 12.97 -4.97 13.63
CA GLN A 911 11.65 -4.96 14.23
C GLN A 911 10.65 -5.63 13.29
N ARG A 912 9.75 -6.45 13.85
CA ARG A 912 8.65 -7.02 13.08
C ARG A 912 7.63 -5.92 12.77
N LEU A 913 7.62 -5.45 11.53
CA LEU A 913 6.67 -4.46 11.03
C LEU A 913 5.40 -5.14 10.54
N ASN A 914 4.26 -4.51 10.81
CA ASN A 914 2.96 -4.90 10.30
C ASN A 914 2.50 -3.82 9.31
N TYR A 915 1.98 -4.26 8.17
CA TYR A 915 1.48 -3.40 7.10
C TYR A 915 -0.02 -3.57 7.02
N SER A 916 -0.75 -2.45 6.98
CA SER A 916 -2.21 -2.42 6.84
C SER A 916 -2.60 -1.46 5.74
N GLY A 917 -3.38 -1.92 4.77
CA GLY A 917 -3.82 -1.12 3.64
C GLY A 917 -5.17 -1.58 3.09
N PRO A 918 -5.68 -0.92 2.05
CA PRO A 918 -6.90 -1.35 1.37
C PRO A 918 -6.73 -2.71 0.70
N ALA A 919 -7.78 -3.54 0.80
CA ALA A 919 -7.93 -4.79 0.06
C ALA A 919 -8.71 -4.53 -1.25
N GLU A 920 -8.52 -5.38 -2.27
CA GLU A 920 -9.27 -5.30 -3.54
C GLU A 920 -10.80 -5.32 -3.37
N SER A 921 -11.30 -5.98 -2.32
CA SER A 921 -12.73 -6.05 -1.99
C SER A 921 -13.27 -4.78 -1.31
N GLY A 922 -12.41 -3.78 -1.09
CA GLY A 922 -12.71 -2.55 -0.38
C GLY A 922 -12.63 -2.65 1.15
N GLY A 923 -12.14 -3.77 1.68
CA GLY A 923 -11.84 -3.98 3.10
C GLY A 923 -10.42 -3.55 3.50
N VAL A 924 -9.97 -4.01 4.67
CA VAL A 924 -8.59 -3.80 5.16
C VAL A 924 -7.83 -5.13 5.05
N GLN A 925 -6.63 -5.11 4.46
CA GLN A 925 -5.70 -6.23 4.40
C GLN A 925 -4.50 -5.94 5.29
N THR A 926 -4.10 -6.93 6.10
CA THR A 926 -2.90 -6.88 6.93
C THR A 926 -1.87 -7.91 6.50
N SER A 927 -0.60 -7.53 6.47
CA SER A 927 0.54 -8.43 6.23
C SER A 927 1.65 -8.18 7.23
N ASN A 928 2.39 -9.24 7.59
CA ASN A 928 3.52 -9.14 8.51
C ASN A 928 4.82 -9.14 7.68
N GLY A 929 5.65 -8.11 7.85
CA GLY A 929 6.98 -8.05 7.28
C GLY A 929 7.88 -9.09 7.95
N SER A 930 8.39 -10.04 7.17
CA SER A 930 9.53 -10.85 7.60
C SER A 930 10.79 -10.02 7.35
N GLY A 931 11.53 -9.70 8.42
CA GLY A 931 12.84 -9.05 8.31
C GLY A 931 13.77 -9.85 7.40
N ASN A 932 14.65 -9.13 6.69
CA ASN A 932 15.60 -9.63 5.71
C ASN A 932 16.10 -11.06 5.97
N GLY A 933 16.06 -11.88 4.91
CA GLY A 933 16.51 -13.27 4.92
C GLY A 933 17.95 -13.41 5.41
N SER A 934 18.11 -14.01 6.58
CA SER A 934 19.27 -14.85 6.82
C SER A 934 18.89 -16.29 6.45
N GLU A 935 19.69 -16.88 5.57
CA GLU A 935 19.64 -18.29 5.27
C GLU A 935 19.79 -19.10 6.55
N ASN A 936 18.68 -19.63 7.07
CA ASN A 936 18.69 -20.85 7.84
C ASN A 936 17.91 -21.88 7.03
N GLY A 937 18.65 -22.70 6.29
CA GLY A 937 18.11 -23.85 5.59
C GLY A 937 17.42 -24.79 6.58
N SER A 938 16.10 -24.87 6.49
CA SER A 938 15.34 -26.01 7.02
C SER A 938 14.43 -26.56 5.92
N GLY A 939 15.07 -27.34 5.05
CA GLY A 939 14.56 -28.53 4.37
C GLY A 939 13.13 -28.51 3.83
N ASP A 940 12.97 -28.04 2.59
CA ASP A 940 11.89 -28.53 1.72
C ASP A 940 12.26 -29.93 1.23
N GLY A 941 11.58 -30.92 1.79
CA GLY A 941 11.76 -32.33 1.49
C GLY A 941 10.49 -33.11 1.77
N ALA A 942 9.65 -33.21 0.74
CA ALA A 942 8.54 -34.15 0.55
C ALA A 942 7.22 -33.85 1.27
N ASP A 943 6.20 -33.45 0.50
CA ASP A 943 4.83 -33.91 0.72
C ASP A 943 4.01 -33.95 -0.59
N SER A 944 4.44 -34.82 -1.51
CA SER A 944 3.60 -35.35 -2.58
C SER A 944 3.17 -36.78 -2.23
N ALA A 945 2.12 -36.92 -1.41
CA ALA A 945 1.42 -38.20 -1.27
C ALA A 945 -0.05 -37.99 -0.86
N GLY A 946 -0.95 -38.12 -1.84
CA GLY A 946 -2.38 -38.15 -1.63
C GLY A 946 -2.80 -39.30 -0.72
N GLY A 947 -3.52 -38.97 0.36
CA GLY A 947 -4.11 -39.92 1.27
C GLY A 947 -5.16 -39.25 2.16
N THR A 948 -6.34 -39.86 2.24
CA THR A 948 -7.47 -39.32 3.01
C THR A 948 -7.15 -39.28 4.50
N ARG A 949 -7.80 -38.36 5.26
CA ARG A 949 -7.58 -38.15 6.71
C ARG A 949 -7.71 -39.44 7.56
N ARG A 950 -8.43 -40.44 7.05
CA ARG A 950 -8.60 -41.75 7.67
C ARG A 950 -7.36 -42.63 7.56
N GLU A 951 -6.65 -42.58 6.43
CA GLU A 951 -5.42 -43.35 6.18
C GLU A 951 -4.25 -42.81 7.02
N ARG A 952 -4.15 -41.48 7.17
CA ARG A 952 -3.17 -40.83 8.07
C ARG A 952 -3.36 -41.26 9.54
N ARG A 953 -4.60 -41.42 10.01
CA ARG A 953 -4.88 -41.94 11.37
C ARG A 953 -4.57 -43.42 11.54
N ALA A 954 -4.72 -44.22 10.48
CA ALA A 954 -4.36 -45.63 10.50
C ALA A 954 -2.83 -45.81 10.54
N ALA A 955 -2.09 -45.01 9.77
CA ALA A 955 -0.62 -44.97 9.77
C ALA A 955 -0.07 -44.54 11.13
N ALA A 956 -0.59 -43.45 11.72
CA ALA A 956 -0.19 -42.98 13.05
C ALA A 956 -0.44 -44.02 14.16
N ARG A 957 -1.53 -44.81 14.06
CA ARG A 957 -1.79 -45.92 15.00
C ARG A 957 -0.87 -47.11 14.79
N ALA A 958 -0.39 -47.34 13.58
CA ALA A 958 0.57 -48.41 13.28
C ALA A 958 1.98 -48.05 13.80
N GLU A 959 2.41 -46.79 13.66
CA GLU A 959 3.67 -46.29 14.21
C GLU A 959 3.69 -46.28 15.74
N ALA A 960 2.60 -45.84 16.38
CA ALA A 960 2.49 -45.88 17.84
C ALA A 960 2.54 -47.30 18.41
N LYS A 961 2.16 -48.33 17.62
CA LYS A 961 2.31 -49.74 17.98
C LYS A 961 3.74 -50.27 17.78
N LYS A 962 4.52 -49.67 16.87
CA LYS A 962 5.91 -50.05 16.58
C LYS A 962 6.88 -49.50 17.63
N ASN A 963 6.62 -48.30 18.15
CA ASN A 963 7.43 -47.67 19.20
C ASN A 963 7.18 -48.21 20.63
N LYS A 964 6.25 -49.16 20.81
CA LYS A 964 6.01 -49.84 22.09
C LYS A 964 6.73 -51.20 22.23
N LYS A 965 7.57 -51.56 21.26
CA LYS A 965 8.33 -52.82 21.24
C LYS A 965 9.82 -52.67 20.92
N ARG A 966 10.39 -51.47 21.15
CA ARG A 966 11.83 -51.23 21.17
C ARG A 966 12.22 -50.49 22.43
#